data_AF-A0A7S4DWX6-F1
#
_entry.id   AF-A0A7S4DWX6-F1
#
_cell.length_a   1.000
_cell.length_b   1.000
_cell.length_c   1.000
_cell.angle_alpha   90.00
_cell.angle_beta   90.00
_cell.angle_gamma   90.00
#
_symmetry.space_group_name_H-M   'P 1'
#
loop_
_entity.id
_entity.type
_entity.pdbx_description
1 polymer ?
#
loop_
_entity_poly.entity_id
_entity_poly.type
_entity_poly.pdbx_seq_one_letter_code
_entity_poly.pdbx_strand_id
1 'polypeptide(L)'
;MANFKTGSLLVAVLAVLIGFYRAKVPSQFFVRIARNAFLPGVPEPIPTLFPSTDDATLVRDVTVVISAKDFISQVPEQLAYISKIIPKDMKVIYTFPKPMGYKDFYEDMIHAKGNLTNVEFVELDSFANPFAGWVQAAPMVNTKYTLFMHNDVYPLDNYFASELYQGLEAHPDCIASAPQIYEAETEGMLVAHAINTNLHLRKKPSGVLFFSHEVDIVKGTDRAPGDFKQGKQIDFMEDHAFMMRTDMIETIVDPNAAFTMEYMDLQMSMRLNNATVWYVPSARVEFRVWGTKFRWQDVAFFGYRRSERLARGTKVYLEDKWGIEFPNTGFCNFVKFSVPRTALLRMDASELPESWNYQATMVAAWFEWIGFNKFRPSGGELAEQNDGFIMLPELMNKTKEIIVDKGLGQIRAGRDLIIDEPMQPQETTPKIANVLPLRESTVNIETRLPFEHLSLGTVKISLPGSCAASPLAEKMGGQCGLMIENGKGDRCTCWVYIAPYNNDNLLLTAISKLLWVIKLPQRVTVYGAMSLFMSDLETRRREIEAFNALPGVSVQLCSEMQPTCEVDFQFQESDKLVQWSGALPSWSTVRNLLATLPGGDMVARASSKTFSEFGLIILISMLVVHLPNFESRQYLWAVILLCAYIVLEALNIQAPLTAATVLFIVFLLNAPAMPTHCFLSTLFGFFLYVIGGFTDDMMGLLAVVSVIYALRRVYVLVFTLVQTNTLSTMIRIVSHLVPSYSFSRYMFFRADGCSEEIAKKREKAYDRLKEKWGKTFPKSLAHAAEFKKGFSDLRFAASNRVFLPFRKHLEDWCDPTTVVTKTNRMMLKDVDGNDLIDIAGSYGVNVCGYDLYKKFLRNGMKKVGDLGCVLGPLHPVLKENVDMIREVAGKPDGEVSFHMSGTEAVMCATRLARFNKKRKMMVVFGGAYHGWWDGVQTIAGNERSAADVITLKDLDPASLDVIRMRRREIAGVLINPLQAFHPNSPPPSDLVLASNSRKAGSENGHDTKSNGASSGLQQLEQTYKDWLKKLRKVCTANDIVLIFDEVYTGFRLAPGGAQEYYGVNADLVCYGKTLGGGLPNGVVCGDRNLMSRCDPKKPLRVAYVIGTFSAHPLVLACMNEFLHWNKTEGKAAHAKIRSLVKKFCIDVNQDMEDADLPLRVTAYTSVWTMLFQKPGRYHWLLQYYLKEQGINLSWVGTGRLNFSLDFTDKDMQDVRKKLKVACEKMVEDGWWHNEKTSSGISIKMALAKEFIWAFICSPFRSS
;
A
#
# COMPACT_ATOMS: atom_id res chain seq x y z
N MET A 1 -8.76 15.81 -16.32
CA MET A 1 -7.98 14.61 -16.72
C MET A 1 -7.09 14.94 -17.92
N ALA A 2 -5.76 14.91 -17.78
CA ALA A 2 -4.79 14.61 -18.86
C ALA A 2 -3.36 14.44 -18.28
N ASN A 3 -2.78 13.26 -18.50
CA ASN A 3 -1.35 12.92 -18.47
C ASN A 3 -0.55 13.04 -17.15
N PHE A 4 -0.90 12.23 -16.15
CA PHE A 4 0.09 11.66 -15.23
C PHE A 4 0.04 10.13 -15.36
N LYS A 5 1.20 9.51 -15.68
CA LYS A 5 1.31 8.05 -15.86
C LYS A 5 1.01 7.34 -14.52
N THR A 6 -0.01 6.50 -14.54
CA THR A 6 -0.56 5.69 -13.43
C THR A 6 0.46 4.88 -12.62
N GLY A 7 1.66 4.61 -13.15
CA GLY A 7 2.72 3.86 -12.45
C GLY A 7 3.40 4.63 -11.30
N SER A 8 3.53 5.96 -11.41
CA SER A 8 4.26 6.77 -10.41
C SER A 8 3.43 7.00 -9.14
N LEU A 9 2.11 7.09 -9.30
CA LEU A 9 1.15 7.26 -8.21
C LEU A 9 1.07 6.00 -7.35
N LEU A 10 1.08 4.81 -7.98
CA LEU A 10 1.05 3.53 -7.28
C LEU A 10 2.30 3.32 -6.41
N VAL A 11 3.46 3.76 -6.88
CA VAL A 11 4.74 3.66 -6.14
C VAL A 11 4.79 4.64 -4.96
N ALA A 12 4.28 5.86 -5.13
CA ALA A 12 4.17 6.83 -4.03
C ALA A 12 3.18 6.36 -2.96
N VAL A 13 2.02 5.83 -3.38
CA VAL A 13 1.03 5.20 -2.51
C VAL A 13 1.64 3.99 -1.78
N LEU A 14 2.35 3.10 -2.47
CA LEU A 14 3.02 1.95 -1.86
C LEU A 14 4.14 2.36 -0.89
N ALA A 15 4.94 3.38 -1.20
CA ALA A 15 6.01 3.84 -0.31
C ALA A 15 5.46 4.43 0.99
N VAL A 16 4.34 5.16 0.90
CA VAL A 16 3.62 5.72 2.05
C VAL A 16 2.94 4.61 2.85
N LEU A 17 2.29 3.65 2.19
CA LEU A 17 1.69 2.46 2.82
C LEU A 17 2.74 1.59 3.55
N ILE A 18 3.95 1.46 3.00
CA ILE A 18 5.06 0.73 3.63
C ILE A 18 5.63 1.50 4.84
N GLY A 19 5.72 2.83 4.75
CA GLY A 19 6.14 3.68 5.86
C GLY A 19 5.20 3.60 7.06
N PHE A 20 3.89 3.63 6.80
CA PHE A 20 2.88 3.53 7.84
C PHE A 20 2.67 2.09 8.35
N TYR A 21 2.84 1.05 7.53
CA TYR A 21 2.80 -0.37 7.98
C TYR A 21 3.86 -0.65 9.06
N ARG A 22 5.04 -0.02 8.97
CA ARG A 22 6.09 -0.12 9.99
C ARG A 22 5.76 0.61 11.30
N ALA A 23 4.78 1.51 11.30
CA ALA A 23 4.37 2.30 12.45
C ALA A 23 3.25 1.66 13.32
N LYS A 24 2.83 0.42 13.04
CA LYS A 24 1.74 -0.29 13.75
C LYS A 24 0.37 0.41 13.72
N VAL A 25 0.01 1.04 12.61
CA VAL A 25 -1.36 1.58 12.41
C VAL A 25 -2.37 0.40 12.32
N PRO A 26 -3.63 0.54 12.78
CA PRO A 26 -4.64 -0.52 12.68
C PRO A 26 -4.81 -1.02 11.23
N SER A 27 -4.77 -2.34 11.03
CA SER A 27 -4.82 -2.99 9.70
C SER A 27 -6.05 -2.58 8.86
N GLN A 28 -7.17 -2.29 9.51
CA GLN A 28 -8.43 -1.84 8.89
C GLN A 28 -8.27 -0.52 8.13
N PHE A 29 -7.51 0.44 8.67
CA PHE A 29 -7.32 1.76 8.06
C PHE A 29 -6.62 1.68 6.70
N PHE A 30 -5.57 0.87 6.59
CA PHE A 30 -4.87 0.67 5.31
C PHE A 30 -5.70 -0.05 4.28
N VAL A 31 -6.45 -1.07 4.71
CA VAL A 31 -7.36 -1.80 3.83
C VAL A 31 -8.41 -0.85 3.26
N ARG A 32 -8.97 0.03 4.09
CA ARG A 32 -9.95 1.04 3.67
C ARG A 32 -9.33 2.13 2.77
N ILE A 33 -8.16 2.65 3.08
CA ILE A 33 -7.43 3.60 2.21
C ILE A 33 -7.15 3.00 0.83
N ALA A 34 -6.58 1.80 0.81
CA ALA A 34 -6.25 1.12 -0.43
C ALA A 34 -7.52 0.84 -1.24
N ARG A 35 -8.58 0.34 -0.60
CA ARG A 35 -9.89 0.12 -1.22
C ARG A 35 -10.47 1.42 -1.79
N ASN A 36 -10.54 2.49 -0.99
CA ASN A 36 -11.20 3.74 -1.34
C ASN A 36 -10.61 4.40 -2.57
N ALA A 37 -9.28 4.37 -2.71
CA ALA A 37 -8.56 4.89 -3.87
C ALA A 37 -9.02 4.26 -5.20
N PHE A 38 -9.57 3.04 -5.16
CA PHE A 38 -10.10 2.33 -6.35
C PHE A 38 -11.64 2.37 -6.46
N LEU A 39 -12.36 2.93 -5.48
CA LEU A 39 -13.81 3.10 -5.56
C LEU A 39 -14.19 4.18 -6.60
N PRO A 40 -15.44 4.25 -7.07
CA PRO A 40 -15.93 5.40 -7.83
C PRO A 40 -15.91 6.71 -7.02
N GLY A 41 -15.92 7.85 -7.71
CA GLY A 41 -15.97 9.18 -7.06
C GLY A 41 -17.25 9.39 -6.26
N VAL A 42 -18.38 8.85 -6.76
CA VAL A 42 -19.67 8.80 -6.08
C VAL A 42 -19.84 7.40 -5.42
N PRO A 43 -20.10 7.32 -4.12
CA PRO A 43 -20.36 6.06 -3.41
C PRO A 43 -21.54 5.27 -4.00
N GLU A 44 -21.46 3.94 -3.95
CA GLU A 44 -22.57 3.07 -4.35
C GLU A 44 -23.79 3.27 -3.42
N PRO A 45 -25.02 3.25 -3.96
CA PRO A 45 -26.24 3.23 -3.15
C PRO A 45 -26.26 2.06 -2.17
N ILE A 46 -26.58 2.37 -0.91
CA ILE A 46 -26.86 1.35 0.10
C ILE A 46 -28.31 0.90 -0.12
N PRO A 47 -28.57 -0.40 -0.31
CA PRO A 47 -29.94 -0.88 -0.48
C PRO A 47 -30.82 -0.51 0.71
N THR A 48 -32.07 -0.14 0.43
CA THR A 48 -33.06 0.20 1.45
C THR A 48 -33.33 -1.04 2.31
N LEU A 49 -33.30 -0.89 3.64
CA LEU A 49 -33.66 -1.98 4.56
C LEU A 49 -35.16 -2.03 4.84
N PHE A 50 -35.84 -0.91 4.63
CA PHE A 50 -37.27 -0.78 4.84
C PHE A 50 -38.04 -0.80 3.50
N PRO A 51 -39.28 -1.32 3.49
CA PRO A 51 -40.18 -1.18 2.34
C PRO A 51 -40.43 0.30 2.03
N SER A 52 -40.53 0.66 0.75
CA SER A 52 -40.93 2.02 0.37
C SER A 52 -42.34 2.33 0.87
N THR A 53 -42.50 3.51 1.44
CA THR A 53 -43.80 4.12 1.76
C THR A 53 -44.40 4.71 0.49
N ASP A 54 -45.72 4.75 0.38
CA ASP A 54 -46.41 5.46 -0.70
C ASP A 54 -46.43 6.98 -0.46
N ASP A 55 -46.47 7.77 -1.55
CA ASP A 55 -46.45 9.23 -1.49
C ASP A 55 -47.62 9.81 -0.69
N ALA A 56 -48.80 9.17 -0.69
CA ALA A 56 -49.97 9.68 0.02
C ALA A 56 -49.78 9.60 1.55
N THR A 57 -49.12 8.55 2.03
CA THR A 57 -48.72 8.43 3.44
C THR A 57 -47.69 9.49 3.82
N LEU A 58 -46.68 9.75 2.98
CA LEU A 58 -45.69 10.80 3.24
C LEU A 58 -46.31 12.20 3.27
N VAL A 59 -47.23 12.50 2.35
CA VAL A 59 -47.97 13.77 2.32
C VAL A 59 -48.87 13.94 3.56
N ARG A 60 -49.44 12.84 4.08
CA ARG A 60 -50.27 12.86 5.30
C ARG A 60 -49.45 13.03 6.57
N ASP A 61 -48.31 12.34 6.67
CA ASP A 61 -47.62 12.14 7.95
C ASP A 61 -46.34 12.97 8.12
N VAL A 62 -45.82 13.62 7.08
CA VAL A 62 -44.53 14.34 7.14
C VAL A 62 -44.60 15.76 6.58
N THR A 63 -44.04 16.72 7.32
CA THR A 63 -43.80 18.10 6.86
C THR A 63 -42.30 18.34 6.74
N VAL A 64 -41.87 18.99 5.67
CA VAL A 64 -40.46 19.38 5.48
C VAL A 64 -40.27 20.80 5.99
N VAL A 65 -39.30 21.01 6.88
CA VAL A 65 -38.94 22.33 7.39
C VAL A 65 -37.48 22.61 7.03
N ILE A 66 -37.26 23.61 6.20
CA ILE A 66 -35.93 24.01 5.73
C ILE A 66 -35.59 25.36 6.34
N SER A 67 -34.46 25.46 7.04
CA SER A 67 -34.01 26.72 7.64
C SER A 67 -32.69 27.18 7.03
N ALA A 68 -32.68 28.42 6.54
CA ALA A 68 -31.51 29.02 5.90
C ALA A 68 -30.41 29.32 6.92
N LYS A 69 -29.25 28.68 6.73
CA LYS A 69 -28.02 28.88 7.50
C LYS A 69 -27.24 30.11 7.04
N ASP A 70 -27.39 30.47 5.77
CA ASP A 70 -26.85 31.68 5.17
C ASP A 70 -27.90 32.45 4.37
N PHE A 71 -27.55 33.68 4.00
CA PHE A 71 -28.54 34.72 3.80
C PHE A 71 -29.25 34.60 2.45
N ILE A 72 -28.56 34.19 1.38
CA ILE A 72 -29.16 34.06 0.03
C ILE A 72 -28.50 32.95 -0.81
N SER A 73 -27.24 32.58 -0.53
CA SER A 73 -26.53 31.63 -1.37
C SER A 73 -27.22 30.26 -1.34
N GLN A 74 -27.55 29.71 -2.50
CA GLN A 74 -28.09 28.35 -2.69
C GLN A 74 -29.61 28.14 -2.46
N VAL A 75 -30.34 29.14 -1.95
CA VAL A 75 -31.77 29.00 -1.59
C VAL A 75 -32.67 28.61 -2.80
N PRO A 76 -32.64 29.29 -3.97
CA PRO A 76 -33.40 28.86 -5.14
C PRO A 76 -33.02 27.47 -5.67
N GLU A 77 -31.76 27.08 -5.50
CA GLU A 77 -31.20 25.86 -6.09
C GLU A 77 -31.58 24.64 -5.28
N GLN A 78 -31.59 24.77 -3.96
CA GLN A 78 -32.08 23.73 -3.07
C GLN A 78 -33.58 23.51 -3.22
N LEU A 79 -34.38 24.57 -3.30
CA LEU A 79 -35.83 24.45 -3.56
C LEU A 79 -36.12 23.80 -4.91
N ALA A 80 -35.41 24.21 -5.97
CA ALA A 80 -35.53 23.58 -7.29
C ALA A 80 -35.11 22.10 -7.27
N TYR A 81 -34.15 21.73 -6.42
CA TYR A 81 -33.70 20.36 -6.26
C TYR A 81 -34.73 19.51 -5.49
N ILE A 82 -35.21 20.01 -4.35
CA ILE A 82 -36.22 19.35 -3.50
C ILE A 82 -37.52 19.15 -4.28
N SER A 83 -37.93 20.11 -5.12
CA SER A 83 -39.12 20.01 -5.97
C SER A 83 -39.13 18.79 -6.93
N LYS A 84 -37.97 18.15 -7.15
CA LYS A 84 -37.82 16.96 -8.00
C LYS A 84 -37.80 15.65 -7.22
N ILE A 85 -37.64 15.70 -5.90
CA ILE A 85 -37.29 14.54 -5.06
C ILE A 85 -38.40 14.21 -4.06
N ILE A 86 -39.13 15.21 -3.54
CA ILE A 86 -40.27 14.98 -2.64
C ILE A 86 -41.61 15.03 -3.39
N PRO A 87 -42.68 14.41 -2.85
CA PRO A 87 -44.02 14.49 -3.44
C PRO A 87 -44.51 15.92 -3.59
N LYS A 88 -45.17 16.23 -4.72
CA LYS A 88 -45.59 17.61 -5.09
C LYS A 88 -46.51 18.30 -4.07
N ASP A 89 -47.33 17.53 -3.35
CA ASP A 89 -48.36 18.02 -2.43
C ASP A 89 -47.89 18.01 -0.97
N MET A 90 -46.66 17.56 -0.71
CA MET A 90 -46.05 17.54 0.62
C MET A 90 -45.89 18.98 1.14
N LYS A 91 -46.23 19.23 2.42
CA LYS A 91 -46.06 20.55 3.01
C LYS A 91 -44.58 20.86 3.20
N VAL A 92 -44.13 21.99 2.63
CA VAL A 92 -42.76 22.51 2.80
C VAL A 92 -42.83 23.89 3.44
N ILE A 93 -42.20 24.05 4.61
CA ILE A 93 -42.03 25.33 5.27
C ILE A 93 -40.56 25.73 5.09
N TYR A 94 -40.32 26.89 4.50
CA TYR A 94 -38.97 27.40 4.29
C TYR A 94 -38.80 28.68 5.10
N THR A 95 -37.92 28.64 6.11
CA THR A 95 -37.63 29.78 6.99
C THR A 95 -36.33 30.45 6.59
N PHE A 96 -36.33 31.77 6.45
CA PHE A 96 -35.16 32.54 6.02
C PHE A 96 -35.07 33.89 6.72
N PRO A 97 -33.86 34.40 7.00
CA PRO A 97 -33.67 35.72 7.59
C PRO A 97 -34.04 36.83 6.60
N LYS A 98 -34.63 37.92 7.10
CA LYS A 98 -35.03 39.06 6.27
C LYS A 98 -33.84 39.67 5.51
N PRO A 99 -33.87 39.75 4.16
CA PRO A 99 -32.72 40.18 3.36
C PRO A 99 -32.37 41.66 3.56
N MET A 100 -31.11 41.94 3.93
CA MET A 100 -30.44 43.24 3.85
C MET A 100 -30.27 43.65 2.38
N GLY A 101 -31.28 44.36 1.84
CA GLY A 101 -31.15 45.12 0.59
C GLY A 101 -31.33 44.35 -0.72
N TYR A 102 -31.93 43.15 -0.72
CA TYR A 102 -32.24 42.40 -1.96
C TYR A 102 -33.70 42.60 -2.37
N LYS A 103 -33.95 43.23 -3.53
CA LYS A 103 -35.30 43.62 -3.98
C LYS A 103 -36.12 42.48 -4.60
N ASP A 104 -35.46 41.47 -5.19
CA ASP A 104 -36.13 40.46 -6.04
C ASP A 104 -36.16 39.04 -5.40
N PHE A 105 -35.90 38.95 -4.09
CA PHE A 105 -35.76 37.67 -3.37
C PHE A 105 -36.95 36.71 -3.51
N TYR A 106 -38.15 37.25 -3.30
CA TYR A 106 -39.37 36.44 -3.28
C TYR A 106 -39.73 35.94 -4.67
N GLU A 107 -39.42 36.71 -5.71
CA GLU A 107 -39.64 36.29 -7.10
C GLU A 107 -38.74 35.10 -7.44
N ASP A 108 -37.45 35.16 -7.09
CA ASP A 108 -36.51 34.05 -7.26
C ASP A 108 -36.98 32.76 -6.55
N MET A 109 -37.54 32.91 -5.34
CA MET A 109 -38.08 31.81 -4.53
C MET A 109 -39.35 31.19 -5.12
N ILE A 110 -40.26 32.02 -5.61
CA ILE A 110 -41.50 31.59 -6.26
C ILE A 110 -41.18 30.87 -7.58
N HIS A 111 -40.18 31.32 -8.32
CA HIS A 111 -39.70 30.61 -9.51
C HIS A 111 -39.02 29.27 -9.14
N ALA A 112 -38.26 29.24 -8.06
CA ALA A 112 -37.50 28.06 -7.63
C ALA A 112 -38.36 26.88 -7.15
N LYS A 113 -39.51 27.12 -6.50
CA LYS A 113 -40.33 26.03 -5.94
C LYS A 113 -40.87 25.04 -6.99
N GLY A 114 -40.82 25.40 -8.28
CA GLY A 114 -41.18 24.50 -9.39
C GLY A 114 -42.60 23.94 -9.25
N ASN A 115 -42.72 22.61 -9.20
CA ASN A 115 -43.99 21.89 -9.17
C ASN A 115 -44.59 21.70 -7.76
N LEU A 116 -43.94 22.20 -6.69
CA LEU A 116 -44.46 22.08 -5.32
C LEU A 116 -45.70 22.97 -5.13
N THR A 117 -46.80 22.35 -4.72
CA THR A 117 -48.11 23.02 -4.58
C THR A 117 -48.33 23.63 -3.19
N ASN A 118 -47.64 23.11 -2.17
CA ASN A 118 -47.84 23.47 -0.76
C ASN A 118 -46.52 23.95 -0.10
N VAL A 119 -46.07 25.15 -0.47
CA VAL A 119 -44.85 25.78 0.06
C VAL A 119 -45.18 27.06 0.79
N GLU A 120 -44.70 27.18 2.03
CA GLU A 120 -44.91 28.33 2.91
C GLU A 120 -43.57 28.98 3.25
N PHE A 121 -43.46 30.29 3.03
CA PHE A 121 -42.24 31.06 3.24
C PHE A 121 -42.37 31.87 4.53
N VAL A 122 -41.47 31.65 5.49
CA VAL A 122 -41.51 32.29 6.81
C VAL A 122 -40.28 33.17 7.00
N GLU A 123 -40.52 34.45 7.24
CA GLU A 123 -39.47 35.42 7.54
C GLU A 123 -39.01 35.30 9.00
N LEU A 124 -37.71 35.29 9.19
CA LEU A 124 -37.05 35.39 10.49
C LEU A 124 -36.35 36.76 10.61
N ASP A 125 -36.05 37.16 11.84
CA ASP A 125 -35.16 38.29 12.08
C ASP A 125 -33.83 38.10 11.35
N SER A 126 -33.25 39.18 10.81
CA SER A 126 -32.00 39.14 10.03
C SER A 126 -30.82 38.48 10.78
N PHE A 127 -30.94 38.29 12.09
CA PHE A 127 -29.93 37.70 12.97
C PHE A 127 -30.40 36.45 13.75
N ALA A 128 -31.59 35.92 13.47
CA ALA A 128 -32.10 34.67 14.08
C ALA A 128 -31.29 33.43 13.65
N ASN A 129 -30.87 32.57 14.60
CA ASN A 129 -30.19 31.31 14.29
C ASN A 129 -31.12 30.33 13.52
N PRO A 130 -30.58 29.35 12.79
CA PRO A 130 -31.37 28.40 12.02
C PRO A 130 -32.38 27.58 12.83
N PHE A 131 -32.07 27.24 14.08
CA PHE A 131 -32.97 26.49 14.97
C PHE A 131 -34.18 27.32 15.41
N ALA A 132 -34.03 28.64 15.55
CA ALA A 132 -35.16 29.55 15.77
C ALA A 132 -36.17 29.46 14.62
N GLY A 133 -35.70 29.27 13.38
CA GLY A 133 -36.55 29.01 12.22
C GLY A 133 -37.34 27.71 12.35
N TRP A 134 -36.70 26.63 12.80
CA TRP A 134 -37.38 25.35 13.03
C TRP A 134 -38.45 25.43 14.12
N VAL A 135 -38.16 26.14 15.22
CA VAL A 135 -39.13 26.33 16.32
C VAL A 135 -40.28 27.24 15.89
N GLN A 136 -40.01 28.33 15.16
CA GLN A 136 -41.06 29.21 14.64
C GLN A 136 -41.96 28.52 13.62
N ALA A 137 -41.44 27.54 12.88
CA ALA A 137 -42.22 26.70 11.99
C ALA A 137 -43.05 25.63 12.74
N ALA A 138 -42.68 25.25 13.97
CA ALA A 138 -43.30 24.15 14.70
C ALA A 138 -44.83 24.27 14.87
N PRO A 139 -45.40 25.44 15.22
CA PRO A 139 -46.86 25.63 15.31
C PRO A 139 -47.60 25.44 13.97
N MET A 140 -46.87 25.52 12.85
CA MET A 140 -47.39 25.40 11.49
C MET A 140 -47.34 23.94 11.00
N VAL A 141 -46.74 23.03 11.78
CA VAL A 141 -46.66 21.60 11.48
C VAL A 141 -47.79 20.84 12.19
N ASN A 142 -48.64 20.19 11.42
CA ASN A 142 -49.74 19.36 11.92
C ASN A 142 -49.60 17.87 11.55
N THR A 143 -48.42 17.47 11.07
CA THR A 143 -48.11 16.09 10.66
C THR A 143 -47.39 15.32 11.76
N LYS A 144 -47.34 13.98 11.65
CA LYS A 144 -46.77 13.08 12.66
C LYS A 144 -45.26 13.28 12.86
N TYR A 145 -44.52 13.51 11.77
CA TYR A 145 -43.08 13.75 11.78
C TYR A 145 -42.72 15.03 11.03
N THR A 146 -41.56 15.57 11.37
CA THR A 146 -40.94 16.73 10.71
C THR A 146 -39.56 16.34 10.18
N LEU A 147 -39.34 16.58 8.89
CA LEU A 147 -38.04 16.46 8.25
C LEU A 147 -37.33 17.81 8.29
N PHE A 148 -36.29 17.94 9.11
CA PHE A 148 -35.49 19.15 9.24
C PHE A 148 -34.29 19.12 8.30
N MET A 149 -34.03 20.27 7.66
CA MET A 149 -32.88 20.46 6.76
C MET A 149 -32.35 21.89 6.83
N HIS A 150 -31.05 22.05 6.62
CA HIS A 150 -30.42 23.34 6.30
C HIS A 150 -30.25 23.53 4.79
N ASN A 151 -29.99 24.76 4.34
CA ASN A 151 -29.94 25.12 2.92
C ASN A 151 -28.67 24.70 2.15
N ASP A 152 -27.70 24.12 2.87
CA ASP A 152 -26.43 23.58 2.36
C ASP A 152 -26.46 22.05 2.17
N VAL A 153 -27.65 21.42 2.27
CA VAL A 153 -27.84 19.97 2.26
C VAL A 153 -28.81 19.51 1.18
N TYR A 154 -28.43 18.48 0.44
CA TYR A 154 -29.14 17.99 -0.74
C TYR A 154 -29.38 16.46 -0.62
N PRO A 155 -30.64 15.98 -0.64
CA PRO A 155 -30.93 14.54 -0.63
C PRO A 155 -30.41 13.85 -1.89
N LEU A 156 -29.70 12.73 -1.78
CA LEU A 156 -29.11 12.10 -2.98
C LEU A 156 -30.09 11.22 -3.76
N ASP A 157 -31.21 10.81 -3.14
CA ASP A 157 -32.15 9.85 -3.70
C ASP A 157 -33.62 10.24 -3.40
N ASN A 158 -34.56 9.86 -4.28
CA ASN A 158 -36.00 10.15 -4.13
C ASN A 158 -36.68 9.39 -2.98
N TYR A 159 -36.07 8.31 -2.49
CA TYR A 159 -36.60 7.53 -1.36
C TYR A 159 -36.13 8.06 0.01
N PHE A 160 -35.33 9.13 0.03
CA PHE A 160 -34.72 9.70 1.23
C PHE A 160 -35.71 9.91 2.40
N ALA A 161 -36.83 10.58 2.14
CA ALA A 161 -37.85 10.84 3.17
C ALA A 161 -38.57 9.56 3.60
N SER A 162 -38.84 8.64 2.65
CA SER A 162 -39.48 7.35 2.92
C SER A 162 -38.67 6.49 3.89
N GLU A 163 -37.35 6.46 3.72
CA GLU A 163 -36.50 5.61 4.55
C GLU A 163 -36.32 6.14 5.97
N LEU A 164 -36.19 7.46 6.13
CA LEU A 164 -36.16 8.09 7.45
C LEU A 164 -37.48 7.86 8.20
N TYR A 165 -38.62 7.97 7.50
CA TYR A 165 -39.95 7.69 8.04
C TYR A 165 -40.05 6.23 8.51
N GLN A 166 -39.71 5.27 7.65
CA GLN A 166 -39.77 3.86 8.02
C GLN A 166 -38.79 3.48 9.14
N GLY A 167 -37.63 4.15 9.18
CA GLY A 167 -36.69 4.02 10.29
C GLY A 167 -37.30 4.40 11.64
N LEU A 168 -38.12 5.44 11.67
CA LEU A 168 -38.84 5.84 12.89
C LEU A 168 -40.05 4.95 13.19
N GLU A 169 -40.81 4.53 12.19
CA GLU A 169 -41.93 3.60 12.38
C GLU A 169 -41.46 2.26 12.96
N ALA A 170 -40.32 1.74 12.50
CA ALA A 170 -39.75 0.49 12.99
C ALA A 170 -39.13 0.59 14.39
N HIS A 171 -38.82 1.81 14.84
CA HIS A 171 -38.12 2.09 16.10
C HIS A 171 -38.80 3.21 16.89
N PRO A 172 -40.02 2.99 17.42
CA PRO A 172 -40.80 4.02 18.10
C PRO A 172 -40.16 4.49 19.43
N ASP A 173 -39.14 3.79 19.94
CA ASP A 173 -38.32 4.20 21.08
C ASP A 173 -37.30 5.30 20.75
N CYS A 174 -37.05 5.54 19.47
CA CYS A 174 -36.19 6.63 18.99
C CYS A 174 -37.03 7.88 18.68
N ILE A 175 -36.50 9.06 19.01
CA ILE A 175 -37.20 10.32 18.79
C ILE A 175 -36.98 10.91 17.39
N ALA A 176 -35.89 10.49 16.75
CA ALA A 176 -35.46 10.99 15.45
C ALA A 176 -34.69 9.89 14.68
N SER A 177 -34.67 10.00 13.35
CA SER A 177 -33.83 9.21 12.45
C SER A 177 -32.91 10.12 11.64
N ALA A 178 -31.67 9.69 11.45
CA ALA A 178 -30.63 10.49 10.80
C ALA A 178 -29.97 9.75 9.63
N PRO A 179 -29.68 10.43 8.50
CA PRO A 179 -29.10 9.83 7.31
C PRO A 179 -27.57 9.70 7.37
N GLN A 180 -26.98 9.00 6.39
CA GLN A 180 -25.56 9.11 6.07
C GLN A 180 -25.27 10.42 5.32
N ILE A 181 -24.31 11.20 5.82
CA ILE A 181 -23.89 12.47 5.22
C ILE A 181 -22.59 12.27 4.42
N TYR A 182 -22.55 12.79 3.19
CA TYR A 182 -21.35 12.89 2.37
C TYR A 182 -20.96 14.35 2.19
N GLU A 183 -19.66 14.65 2.20
CA GLU A 183 -19.10 15.98 1.93
C GLU A 183 -18.57 16.00 0.49
N ALA A 184 -18.88 17.08 -0.24
CA ALA A 184 -18.41 17.30 -1.60
C ALA A 184 -17.31 18.36 -1.66
N GLU A 185 -16.16 18.05 -2.28
CA GLU A 185 -15.16 19.07 -2.62
C GLU A 185 -15.49 19.76 -3.96
N THR A 186 -14.81 20.87 -4.26
CA THR A 186 -14.88 21.65 -5.51
C THR A 186 -14.72 20.84 -6.80
N GLU A 187 -14.21 19.59 -6.73
CA GLU A 187 -14.11 18.67 -7.88
C GLU A 187 -15.30 17.69 -8.03
N GLY A 188 -16.35 17.81 -7.20
CA GLY A 188 -17.58 16.99 -7.31
C GLY A 188 -17.46 15.56 -6.78
N MET A 189 -16.40 15.25 -6.02
CA MET A 189 -16.20 13.95 -5.40
C MET A 189 -16.86 13.91 -4.02
N LEU A 190 -17.71 12.91 -3.79
CA LEU A 190 -18.32 12.65 -2.49
C LEU A 190 -17.37 11.83 -1.62
N VAL A 191 -17.10 12.34 -0.44
CA VAL A 191 -16.34 11.66 0.62
C VAL A 191 -17.26 11.51 1.82
N ALA A 192 -17.18 10.40 2.56
CA ALA A 192 -18.00 10.27 3.76
C ALA A 192 -17.68 11.43 4.69
N HIS A 193 -18.69 12.18 5.07
CA HIS A 193 -18.50 13.23 6.05
C HIS A 193 -17.95 12.58 7.32
N ALA A 194 -17.01 13.22 8.00
CA ALA A 194 -16.40 12.67 9.22
C ALA A 194 -17.40 12.76 10.40
N ILE A 195 -18.59 12.19 10.23
CA ILE A 195 -19.80 12.24 11.07
C ILE A 195 -19.63 11.63 12.47
N ASN A 196 -18.41 11.25 12.84
CA ASN A 196 -18.12 10.63 14.12
C ASN A 196 -16.98 11.40 14.79
N THR A 197 -17.08 12.73 14.78
CA THR A 197 -16.39 13.51 15.79
C THR A 197 -17.06 13.22 17.12
N ASN A 198 -16.51 12.27 17.88
CA ASN A 198 -17.05 11.99 19.19
C ASN A 198 -16.64 13.15 20.11
N LEU A 199 -17.63 13.98 20.43
CA LEU A 199 -17.47 15.00 21.44
C LEU A 199 -17.77 14.38 22.81
N HIS A 200 -16.74 14.21 23.63
CA HIS A 200 -16.92 13.71 24.99
C HIS A 200 -16.75 14.83 26.00
N LEU A 201 -17.75 15.02 26.88
CA LEU A 201 -17.56 15.72 28.14
C LEU A 201 -16.86 14.77 29.12
N ARG A 202 -15.58 15.02 29.38
CA ARG A 202 -14.73 14.18 30.24
C ARG A 202 -14.38 14.92 31.51
N LYS A 203 -14.37 14.22 32.65
CA LYS A 203 -13.89 14.77 33.92
C LYS A 203 -12.46 14.31 34.14
N LYS A 204 -11.52 15.24 34.31
CA LYS A 204 -10.17 14.91 34.76
C LYS A 204 -10.23 14.34 36.18
N PRO A 205 -9.22 13.56 36.61
CA PRO A 205 -9.06 13.18 38.01
C PRO A 205 -9.04 14.38 38.98
N SER A 206 -8.64 15.56 38.50
CA SER A 206 -8.67 16.83 39.24
C SER A 206 -10.09 17.43 39.43
N GLY A 207 -11.13 16.81 38.87
CA GLY A 207 -12.51 17.28 38.95
C GLY A 207 -12.92 18.26 37.84
N VAL A 208 -11.97 18.74 37.06
CA VAL A 208 -12.16 19.67 35.94
C VAL A 208 -12.80 18.94 34.76
N LEU A 209 -13.98 19.37 34.31
CA LEU A 209 -14.64 18.85 33.10
C LEU A 209 -13.92 19.38 31.85
N PHE A 210 -13.91 18.69 30.72
CA PHE A 210 -13.42 19.24 29.46
C PHE A 210 -14.07 18.53 28.30
N PHE A 211 -14.28 19.25 27.21
CA PHE A 211 -14.71 18.65 25.96
C PHE A 211 -13.51 18.17 25.14
N SER A 212 -13.46 16.88 24.83
CA SER A 212 -12.50 16.31 23.88
C SER A 212 -13.17 16.15 22.52
N HIS A 213 -12.60 16.75 21.47
CA HIS A 213 -12.98 16.48 20.09
C HIS A 213 -12.13 15.33 19.57
N GLU A 214 -12.76 14.22 19.22
CA GLU A 214 -12.08 13.06 18.66
C GLU A 214 -12.42 12.92 17.18
N VAL A 215 -11.49 13.28 16.30
CA VAL A 215 -11.63 13.03 14.86
C VAL A 215 -11.11 11.63 14.55
N ASP A 216 -12.01 10.72 14.16
CA ASP A 216 -11.64 9.37 13.76
C ASP A 216 -11.28 9.31 12.27
N ILE A 217 -9.98 9.16 11.99
CA ILE A 217 -9.45 9.08 10.63
C ILE A 217 -9.93 7.79 9.94
N VAL A 218 -10.17 6.71 10.69
CA VAL A 218 -10.65 5.44 10.16
C VAL A 218 -12.09 5.57 9.68
N LYS A 219 -12.96 6.20 10.47
CA LYS A 219 -14.35 6.47 10.06
C LYS A 219 -14.43 7.45 8.87
N GLY A 220 -13.47 8.37 8.76
CA GLY A 220 -13.29 9.20 7.56
C GLY A 220 -12.99 8.41 6.28
N THR A 221 -12.66 7.12 6.38
CA THR A 221 -12.44 6.22 5.23
C THR A 221 -13.61 5.27 4.96
N ASP A 222 -14.75 5.44 5.62
CA ASP A 222 -15.92 4.60 5.39
C ASP A 222 -16.59 5.01 4.08
N ARG A 223 -16.76 4.07 3.14
CA ARG A 223 -17.26 4.38 1.79
C ARG A 223 -18.04 3.26 1.13
N ALA A 224 -17.97 2.03 1.66
CA ALA A 224 -18.71 0.90 1.14
C ALA A 224 -19.96 0.64 2.01
N PRO A 225 -21.05 0.10 1.44
CA PRO A 225 -22.25 -0.25 2.21
C PRO A 225 -21.97 -1.09 3.47
N GLY A 226 -20.99 -2.00 3.42
CA GLY A 226 -20.61 -2.83 4.56
C GLY A 226 -19.83 -2.13 5.68
N ASP A 227 -19.38 -0.88 5.47
CA ASP A 227 -18.75 -0.08 6.53
C ASP A 227 -19.79 0.57 7.45
N PHE A 228 -20.98 0.81 6.92
CA PHE A 228 -22.05 1.47 7.64
C PHE A 228 -23.03 0.43 8.19
N LYS A 229 -23.39 0.57 9.45
CA LYS A 229 -24.37 -0.30 10.10
C LYS A 229 -25.51 0.55 10.63
N GLN A 230 -26.72 0.21 10.20
CA GLN A 230 -27.94 0.75 10.78
C GLN A 230 -28.00 0.38 12.27
N GLY A 231 -28.43 1.32 13.10
CA GLY A 231 -28.57 1.08 14.53
C GLY A 231 -28.81 2.35 15.35
N LYS A 232 -29.10 2.13 16.62
CA LYS A 232 -29.29 3.18 17.62
C LYS A 232 -27.96 3.89 17.88
N GLN A 233 -27.95 5.21 17.71
CA GLN A 233 -26.82 6.07 18.06
C GLN A 233 -27.20 6.95 19.26
N ILE A 234 -26.25 7.08 20.20
CA ILE A 234 -26.43 7.83 21.45
C ILE A 234 -25.70 9.17 21.38
N ASP A 235 -24.66 9.26 20.53
CA ASP A 235 -23.74 10.40 20.45
C ASP A 235 -23.73 11.05 19.07
N PHE A 236 -24.77 10.81 18.27
CA PHE A 236 -24.84 11.26 16.88
C PHE A 236 -26.24 11.74 16.50
N MET A 237 -26.35 13.07 16.36
CA MET A 237 -27.34 13.76 15.55
C MET A 237 -26.65 15.02 15.04
N GLU A 238 -26.71 15.25 13.73
CA GLU A 238 -26.10 16.41 13.12
C GLU A 238 -27.15 17.40 12.65
N ASP A 239 -26.82 18.69 12.69
CA ASP A 239 -27.71 19.82 12.35
C ASP A 239 -28.15 19.85 10.87
N HIS A 240 -27.36 19.27 9.96
CA HIS A 240 -27.57 19.36 8.52
C HIS A 240 -28.91 18.77 8.01
N ALA A 241 -29.28 17.54 8.40
CA ALA A 241 -30.58 16.95 8.06
C ALA A 241 -30.94 15.74 8.93
N PHE A 242 -32.18 15.69 9.43
CA PHE A 242 -32.73 14.55 10.17
C PHE A 242 -34.26 14.60 10.21
N MET A 243 -34.92 13.47 10.48
CA MET A 243 -36.36 13.40 10.71
C MET A 243 -36.65 13.21 12.19
N MET A 244 -37.58 13.97 12.75
CA MET A 244 -37.93 13.94 14.17
C MET A 244 -39.44 13.85 14.36
N ARG A 245 -39.88 13.28 15.48
CA ARG A 245 -41.27 13.37 15.91
C ARG A 245 -41.68 14.82 16.17
N THR A 246 -42.82 15.24 15.63
CA THR A 246 -43.29 16.63 15.73
C THR A 246 -43.49 17.09 17.18
N ASP A 247 -43.95 16.19 18.06
CA ASP A 247 -44.18 16.49 19.48
C ASP A 247 -42.89 16.70 20.30
N MET A 248 -41.72 16.35 19.74
CA MET A 248 -40.43 16.50 20.41
C MET A 248 -39.68 17.78 20.01
N ILE A 249 -40.17 18.56 19.04
CA ILE A 249 -39.46 19.72 18.48
C ILE A 249 -39.13 20.74 19.56
N GLU A 250 -40.13 21.23 20.29
CA GLU A 250 -39.96 22.25 21.34
C GLU A 250 -39.20 21.72 22.58
N THR A 251 -39.07 20.39 22.71
CA THR A 251 -38.32 19.76 23.81
C THR A 251 -36.83 19.61 23.50
N ILE A 252 -36.48 19.36 22.23
CA ILE A 252 -35.12 19.02 21.81
C ILE A 252 -34.40 20.18 21.13
N VAL A 253 -35.13 21.00 20.36
CA VAL A 253 -34.57 22.14 19.62
C VAL A 253 -34.73 23.41 20.46
N ASP A 254 -33.61 23.99 20.90
CA ASP A 254 -33.63 25.27 21.60
C ASP A 254 -33.62 26.43 20.58
N PRO A 255 -34.64 27.31 20.56
CA PRO A 255 -34.64 28.48 19.68
C PRO A 255 -33.51 29.48 20.00
N ASN A 256 -32.93 29.42 21.20
CA ASN A 256 -31.78 30.23 21.62
C ASN A 256 -30.45 29.51 21.40
N ALA A 257 -30.45 28.35 20.73
CA ALA A 257 -29.23 27.61 20.42
C ALA A 257 -28.20 28.51 19.74
N ALA A 258 -26.95 28.33 20.13
CA ALA A 258 -25.88 29.16 19.60
C ALA A 258 -25.57 28.81 18.14
N PHE A 259 -25.64 29.80 17.25
CA PHE A 259 -25.40 29.63 15.80
C PHE A 259 -24.07 28.93 15.47
N THR A 260 -23.03 29.08 16.29
CA THR A 260 -21.71 28.50 16.00
C THR A 260 -21.57 27.05 16.51
N MET A 261 -22.44 26.63 17.43
CA MET A 261 -22.34 25.38 18.20
C MET A 261 -23.70 24.67 18.31
N GLU A 262 -24.59 24.91 17.35
CA GLU A 262 -26.00 24.48 17.33
C GLU A 262 -26.14 22.96 17.42
N TYR A 263 -25.29 22.20 16.72
CA TYR A 263 -25.23 20.74 16.85
C TYR A 263 -24.84 20.26 18.26
N MET A 264 -23.99 21.00 19.00
CA MET A 264 -23.61 20.63 20.37
C MET A 264 -24.77 20.83 21.32
N ASP A 265 -25.47 21.95 21.20
CA ASP A 265 -26.66 22.23 21.98
C ASP A 265 -27.74 21.18 21.74
N LEU A 266 -27.93 20.78 20.48
CA LEU A 266 -28.83 19.70 20.07
C LEU A 266 -28.49 18.35 20.72
N GLN A 267 -27.21 17.93 20.65
CA GLN A 267 -26.75 16.68 21.26
C GLN A 267 -26.87 16.70 22.78
N MET A 268 -26.65 17.85 23.41
CA MET A 268 -26.77 18.01 24.86
C MET A 268 -28.24 17.98 25.32
N SER A 269 -29.13 18.65 24.60
CA SER A 269 -30.58 18.57 24.82
C SER A 269 -31.10 17.15 24.68
N MET A 270 -30.65 16.41 23.67
CA MET A 270 -30.99 14.99 23.54
C MET A 270 -30.53 14.17 24.74
N ARG A 271 -29.29 14.36 25.19
CA ARG A 271 -28.74 13.62 26.35
C ARG A 271 -29.48 13.94 27.63
N LEU A 272 -29.81 15.22 27.88
CA LEU A 272 -30.59 15.64 29.03
C LEU A 272 -31.96 14.94 29.05
N ASN A 273 -32.59 14.83 27.89
CA ASN A 273 -33.90 14.19 27.72
C ASN A 273 -33.83 12.66 27.52
N ASN A 274 -32.65 12.05 27.69
CA ASN A 274 -32.38 10.62 27.44
C ASN A 274 -32.90 10.13 26.07
N ALA A 275 -32.85 11.02 25.08
CA ALA A 275 -33.40 10.83 23.77
C ALA A 275 -32.37 10.18 22.83
N THR A 276 -32.85 9.37 21.89
CA THR A 276 -31.96 8.57 21.03
C THR A 276 -32.37 8.65 19.58
N VAL A 277 -31.37 8.53 18.69
CA VAL A 277 -31.55 8.62 17.24
C VAL A 277 -31.29 7.27 16.60
N TRP A 278 -32.11 6.96 15.61
CA TRP A 278 -31.90 5.81 14.76
C TRP A 278 -31.11 6.21 13.50
N TYR A 279 -29.90 5.70 13.33
CA TYR A 279 -29.07 6.01 12.17
C TYR A 279 -29.42 5.11 10.98
N VAL A 280 -29.83 5.71 9.86
CA VAL A 280 -30.31 5.05 8.64
C VAL A 280 -29.33 5.31 7.50
N PRO A 281 -28.35 4.43 7.25
CA PRO A 281 -27.30 4.68 6.27
C PRO A 281 -27.77 4.66 4.82
N SER A 282 -28.90 4.01 4.53
CA SER A 282 -29.51 3.99 3.19
C SER A 282 -30.15 5.33 2.81
N ALA A 283 -30.59 6.11 3.78
CA ALA A 283 -30.98 7.51 3.58
C ALA A 283 -29.70 8.34 3.47
N ARG A 284 -29.46 8.98 2.34
CA ARG A 284 -28.19 9.68 2.05
C ARG A 284 -28.41 11.13 1.67
N VAL A 285 -27.58 12.00 2.23
CA VAL A 285 -27.53 13.42 1.89
C VAL A 285 -26.11 13.83 1.54
N GLU A 286 -26.02 14.87 0.72
CA GLU A 286 -24.79 15.55 0.38
C GLU A 286 -24.78 16.94 1.01
N PHE A 287 -23.72 17.22 1.73
CA PHE A 287 -23.36 18.53 2.25
C PHE A 287 -22.47 19.25 1.24
N ARG A 288 -22.92 20.40 0.73
CA ARG A 288 -22.20 21.23 -0.26
C ARG A 288 -22.01 22.65 0.24
N VAL A 289 -20.78 23.15 0.13
CA VAL A 289 -20.47 24.58 0.26
C VAL A 289 -20.00 25.09 -1.11
N TRP A 290 -20.92 25.63 -1.92
CA TRP A 290 -20.59 26.13 -3.26
C TRP A 290 -19.79 27.45 -3.18
N GLY A 291 -18.47 27.34 -3.25
CA GLY A 291 -17.54 28.49 -3.15
C GLY A 291 -17.74 29.62 -4.17
N THR A 292 -18.35 29.34 -5.32
CA THR A 292 -18.51 30.33 -6.40
C THR A 292 -19.78 31.18 -6.28
N LYS A 293 -20.61 30.99 -5.25
CA LYS A 293 -21.92 31.67 -5.12
C LYS A 293 -22.09 32.45 -3.82
N PHE A 294 -21.01 32.56 -3.05
CA PHE A 294 -20.96 33.40 -1.87
C PHE A 294 -20.97 34.87 -2.30
N ARG A 295 -21.90 35.70 -1.82
CA ARG A 295 -22.01 37.11 -2.20
C ARG A 295 -21.58 38.03 -1.06
N TRP A 296 -21.31 39.31 -1.35
CA TRP A 296 -20.87 40.26 -0.32
C TRP A 296 -21.94 40.48 0.76
N GLN A 297 -23.22 40.32 0.43
CA GLN A 297 -24.34 40.45 1.36
C GLN A 297 -24.30 39.37 2.45
N ASP A 298 -23.74 38.18 2.15
CA ASP A 298 -23.55 37.10 3.12
C ASP A 298 -22.42 37.44 4.13
N VAL A 299 -21.50 38.36 3.77
CA VAL A 299 -20.27 38.64 4.54
C VAL A 299 -20.56 39.21 5.92
N ALA A 300 -21.35 40.28 6.01
CA ALA A 300 -21.66 40.93 7.29
C ALA A 300 -22.45 40.00 8.23
N PHE A 301 -23.30 39.16 7.66
CA PHE A 301 -24.07 38.15 8.38
C PHE A 301 -23.16 37.09 9.00
N PHE A 302 -22.25 36.50 8.22
CA PHE A 302 -21.29 35.51 8.70
C PHE A 302 -20.21 36.12 9.60
N GLY A 303 -19.74 37.33 9.32
CA GLY A 303 -18.78 38.07 10.16
C GLY A 303 -19.34 38.29 11.56
N TYR A 304 -20.54 38.87 11.64
CA TYR A 304 -21.25 39.07 12.91
C TYR A 304 -21.51 37.74 13.66
N ARG A 305 -22.11 36.75 12.98
CA ARG A 305 -22.51 35.46 13.58
C ARG A 305 -21.36 34.51 13.89
N ARG A 306 -20.17 34.79 13.36
CA ARG A 306 -18.93 34.07 13.68
C ARG A 306 -17.93 34.97 14.37
N SER A 307 -18.28 36.18 14.78
CA SER A 307 -17.36 37.08 15.49
C SER A 307 -16.88 36.43 16.78
N GLU A 308 -15.68 36.76 17.21
CA GLU A 308 -15.15 36.20 18.46
C GLU A 308 -15.97 36.64 19.68
N ARG A 309 -16.49 37.86 19.67
CA ARG A 309 -17.42 38.34 20.70
C ARG A 309 -18.64 37.43 20.81
N LEU A 310 -19.25 37.04 19.70
CA LEU A 310 -20.39 36.13 19.71
C LEU A 310 -19.99 34.70 20.09
N ALA A 311 -18.81 34.23 19.67
CA ALA A 311 -18.30 32.92 20.07
C ALA A 311 -18.04 32.85 21.60
N ARG A 312 -17.57 33.94 22.21
CA ARG A 312 -17.45 34.09 23.67
C ARG A 312 -18.81 34.15 24.35
N GLY A 313 -19.74 34.95 23.84
CA GLY A 313 -21.12 34.99 24.36
C GLY A 313 -21.83 33.64 24.25
N THR A 314 -21.61 32.92 23.16
CA THR A 314 -22.05 31.53 22.93
C THR A 314 -21.45 30.59 23.95
N LYS A 315 -20.14 30.68 24.18
CA LYS A 315 -19.45 29.90 25.20
C LYS A 315 -20.12 30.14 26.56
N VAL A 316 -20.19 31.38 27.01
CA VAL A 316 -20.78 31.75 28.31
C VAL A 316 -22.23 31.27 28.42
N TYR A 317 -23.05 31.48 27.40
CA TYR A 317 -24.43 30.98 27.36
C TYR A 317 -24.50 29.46 27.53
N LEU A 318 -23.68 28.70 26.79
CA LEU A 318 -23.66 27.24 26.91
C LEU A 318 -23.14 26.82 28.30
N GLU A 319 -22.15 27.52 28.84
CA GLU A 319 -21.62 27.28 30.19
C GLU A 319 -22.68 27.47 31.27
N ASP A 320 -23.41 28.58 31.19
CA ASP A 320 -24.50 28.90 32.11
C ASP A 320 -25.67 27.92 31.96
N LYS A 321 -26.08 27.63 30.72
CA LYS A 321 -27.20 26.74 30.41
C LYS A 321 -26.94 25.31 30.87
N TRP A 322 -25.75 24.79 30.61
CA TRP A 322 -25.43 23.38 30.85
C TRP A 322 -24.64 23.13 32.13
N GLY A 323 -24.20 24.18 32.83
CA GLY A 323 -23.46 24.09 34.10
C GLY A 323 -22.07 23.47 33.96
N ILE A 324 -21.43 23.63 32.81
CA ILE A 324 -20.12 23.04 32.48
C ILE A 324 -19.27 24.07 31.74
N GLU A 325 -17.96 24.18 32.03
CA GLU A 325 -17.10 25.09 31.28
C GLU A 325 -16.81 24.53 29.86
N PHE A 326 -17.00 25.34 28.82
CA PHE A 326 -16.79 24.97 27.42
C PHE A 326 -15.40 25.44 26.96
N PRO A 327 -14.55 24.58 26.39
CA PRO A 327 -13.29 25.04 25.82
C PRO A 327 -13.58 25.95 24.62
N ASN A 328 -12.73 26.95 24.39
CA ASN A 328 -12.76 27.70 23.14
C ASN A 328 -12.34 26.75 22.00
N THR A 329 -13.32 26.15 21.32
CA THR A 329 -13.10 25.01 20.44
C THR A 329 -12.41 25.46 19.15
N GLY A 330 -11.33 24.77 18.76
CA GLY A 330 -10.72 24.94 17.45
C GLY A 330 -11.68 24.59 16.28
N PHE A 331 -12.85 24.05 16.58
CA PHE A 331 -13.91 23.72 15.62
C PHE A 331 -14.55 24.97 15.00
N CYS A 332 -14.84 26.01 15.80
CA CYS A 332 -15.30 27.31 15.29
C CYS A 332 -14.29 27.87 14.29
N ASN A 333 -13.00 27.65 14.54
CA ASN A 333 -11.90 28.05 13.66
C ASN A 333 -11.85 27.19 12.40
N PHE A 334 -12.06 25.87 12.49
CA PHE A 334 -12.15 24.99 11.32
C PHE A 334 -13.26 25.45 10.35
N VAL A 335 -14.45 25.78 10.85
CA VAL A 335 -15.57 26.28 10.04
C VAL A 335 -15.24 27.66 9.45
N LYS A 336 -14.60 28.54 10.23
CA LYS A 336 -14.09 29.84 9.76
C LYS A 336 -12.98 29.75 8.73
N PHE A 337 -12.14 28.70 8.71
CA PHE A 337 -11.03 28.54 7.76
C PHE A 337 -11.40 27.78 6.48
N SER A 338 -12.38 26.89 6.56
CA SER A 338 -12.80 26.08 5.41
C SER A 338 -13.59 26.89 4.39
N VAL A 339 -14.41 27.85 4.86
CA VAL A 339 -15.24 28.71 4.01
C VAL A 339 -14.40 29.71 3.18
N PRO A 340 -13.38 30.42 3.71
CA PRO A 340 -12.54 31.36 2.96
C PRO A 340 -11.78 30.74 1.78
N ARG A 341 -11.29 29.49 1.90
CA ARG A 341 -10.61 28.77 0.80
C ARG A 341 -11.50 28.70 -0.45
N THR A 342 -12.81 28.57 -0.24
CA THR A 342 -13.82 28.43 -1.29
C THR A 342 -14.52 29.75 -1.63
N ALA A 343 -14.73 30.65 -0.66
CA ALA A 343 -15.59 31.84 -0.78
C ALA A 343 -14.87 33.13 -1.22
N LEU A 344 -13.53 33.23 -1.10
CA LEU A 344 -12.77 34.45 -1.45
C LEU A 344 -12.48 34.61 -2.96
N LEU A 345 -13.02 33.72 -3.80
CA LEU A 345 -12.69 33.71 -5.22
C LEU A 345 -13.70 34.53 -6.03
N ARG A 346 -13.27 35.77 -6.30
CA ARG A 346 -13.71 36.65 -7.41
C ARG A 346 -15.11 37.25 -7.27
N MET A 347 -15.18 38.37 -6.58
CA MET A 347 -16.24 39.36 -6.81
C MET A 347 -15.75 40.39 -7.81
N ASP A 348 -16.63 40.82 -8.72
CA ASP A 348 -16.38 41.97 -9.58
C ASP A 348 -16.43 43.24 -8.73
N ALA A 349 -15.56 44.21 -8.99
CA ALA A 349 -15.56 45.50 -8.30
C ALA A 349 -16.89 46.25 -8.50
N SER A 350 -17.63 45.92 -9.57
CA SER A 350 -18.98 46.40 -9.85
C SER A 350 -20.04 45.94 -8.84
N GLU A 351 -19.77 44.89 -8.06
CA GLU A 351 -20.71 44.35 -7.06
C GLU A 351 -20.51 44.96 -5.66
N LEU A 352 -19.48 45.77 -5.43
CA LEU A 352 -19.21 46.37 -4.12
C LEU A 352 -20.29 47.41 -3.72
N PRO A 353 -20.63 47.54 -2.43
CA PRO A 353 -21.64 48.48 -1.98
C PRO A 353 -21.19 49.94 -2.20
N GLU A 354 -22.10 50.79 -2.67
CA GLU A 354 -21.80 52.21 -2.91
C GLU A 354 -21.74 53.04 -1.61
N SER A 355 -22.54 52.66 -0.61
CA SER A 355 -22.66 53.43 0.63
C SER A 355 -21.51 53.12 1.59
N TRP A 356 -20.90 54.18 2.12
CA TRP A 356 -19.65 54.12 2.88
C TRP A 356 -19.74 53.24 4.14
N ASN A 357 -20.90 53.20 4.81
CA ASN A 357 -21.11 52.39 6.01
C ASN A 357 -21.07 50.89 5.69
N TYR A 358 -21.57 50.46 4.54
CA TYR A 358 -21.50 49.07 4.07
C TYR A 358 -20.10 48.72 3.56
N GLN A 359 -19.42 49.64 2.87
CA GLN A 359 -18.01 49.44 2.50
C GLN A 359 -17.15 49.24 3.74
N ALA A 360 -17.32 50.09 4.75
CA ALA A 360 -16.55 49.99 5.99
C ALA A 360 -16.92 48.74 6.82
N THR A 361 -18.19 48.31 6.77
CA THR A 361 -18.63 47.03 7.36
C THR A 361 -17.98 45.83 6.67
N MET A 362 -17.85 45.86 5.33
CA MET A 362 -17.07 44.86 4.62
C MET A 362 -15.63 44.89 5.12
N VAL A 363 -14.93 46.03 5.09
CA VAL A 363 -13.55 46.12 5.58
C VAL A 363 -13.36 45.51 6.98
N ALA A 364 -14.24 45.85 7.93
CA ALA A 364 -14.19 45.30 9.28
C ALA A 364 -14.40 43.77 9.31
N ALA A 365 -15.39 43.26 8.57
CA ALA A 365 -15.66 41.82 8.48
C ALA A 365 -14.49 41.03 7.87
N TRP A 366 -13.63 41.66 7.06
CA TRP A 366 -12.45 41.03 6.45
C TRP A 366 -11.49 40.55 7.52
N PHE A 367 -11.17 41.49 8.43
CA PHE A 367 -10.22 41.26 9.50
C PHE A 367 -10.80 40.26 10.50
N GLU A 368 -12.10 40.36 10.82
CA GLU A 368 -12.78 39.36 11.67
C GLU A 368 -12.77 37.94 11.09
N TRP A 369 -12.86 37.80 9.76
CA TRP A 369 -12.86 36.50 9.08
C TRP A 369 -11.49 35.81 9.04
N ILE A 370 -10.40 36.58 8.99
CA ILE A 370 -9.05 36.01 8.86
C ILE A 370 -8.35 35.77 10.23
N GLY A 371 -8.88 36.27 11.35
CA GLY A 371 -8.24 36.28 12.68
C GLY A 371 -8.14 34.98 13.52
N PHE A 372 -7.19 34.89 14.48
CA PHE A 372 -7.04 33.81 15.49
C PHE A 372 -6.48 34.25 16.88
N ASN A 373 -7.02 33.65 17.97
CA ASN A 373 -6.83 33.82 19.45
C ASN A 373 -5.45 34.10 20.11
N LYS A 374 -5.40 35.07 21.07
CA LYS A 374 -4.99 34.95 22.51
C LYS A 374 -5.08 36.28 23.32
N PHE A 375 -5.33 36.12 24.63
CA PHE A 375 -5.73 37.08 25.68
C PHE A 375 -4.66 38.06 26.20
N ARG A 376 -5.13 39.20 26.75
CA ARG A 376 -4.36 40.18 27.56
C ARG A 376 -4.82 40.07 29.02
N PRO A 377 -3.95 39.94 30.04
CA PRO A 377 -4.38 39.98 31.43
C PRO A 377 -4.79 41.42 31.79
N SER A 378 -6.01 41.61 32.28
CA SER A 378 -6.41 42.86 32.91
C SER A 378 -6.03 42.85 34.39
N GLY A 379 -5.16 43.79 34.77
CA GLY A 379 -5.05 44.27 36.15
C GLY A 379 -3.85 43.78 36.96
N GLY A 380 -3.04 44.75 37.41
CA GLY A 380 -2.36 44.68 38.70
C GLY A 380 -0.93 44.14 38.74
N GLU A 381 0.02 45.08 38.86
CA GLU A 381 1.38 45.04 39.44
C GLU A 381 2.16 43.71 39.59
N LEU A 382 3.38 43.79 39.04
CA LEU A 382 4.59 43.00 39.33
C LEU A 382 4.60 42.24 40.67
N ALA A 383 4.70 40.91 40.60
CA ALA A 383 5.37 40.11 41.61
C ALA A 383 6.24 39.04 40.94
N GLU A 384 7.55 39.21 41.10
CA GLU A 384 8.59 38.24 40.76
C GLU A 384 8.46 36.98 41.60
N GLN A 385 8.35 35.81 40.96
CA GLN A 385 9.21 34.63 41.13
C GLN A 385 8.52 33.38 40.54
N ASN A 386 9.21 32.81 39.54
CA ASN A 386 9.06 31.46 38.96
C ASN A 386 7.82 30.64 39.37
N ASP A 387 6.86 30.53 38.45
CA ASP A 387 6.66 29.31 37.64
C ASP A 387 5.42 29.46 36.75
N GLY A 388 5.58 29.16 35.46
CA GLY A 388 4.43 28.83 34.59
C GLY A 388 4.19 29.71 33.37
N PHE A 389 5.23 30.13 32.66
CA PHE A 389 5.10 30.37 31.21
C PHE A 389 4.55 29.07 30.55
N ILE A 390 3.83 29.19 29.44
CA ILE A 390 3.56 28.05 28.54
C ILE A 390 3.87 28.52 27.13
N MET A 391 5.12 28.33 26.73
CA MET A 391 5.58 28.36 25.33
C MET A 391 5.00 27.15 24.58
N LEU A 392 4.76 27.19 23.27
CA LEU A 392 4.31 26.05 22.45
C LEU A 392 5.07 24.71 22.68
N PRO A 393 6.37 24.67 23.03
CA PRO A 393 7.05 23.45 23.48
C PRO A 393 6.56 22.94 24.85
N GLU A 394 6.19 23.82 25.78
CA GLU A 394 5.46 23.46 27.01
C GLU A 394 3.99 23.18 26.73
N LEU A 395 3.39 23.75 25.68
CA LEU A 395 2.07 23.32 25.21
C LEU A 395 2.16 21.87 24.74
N MET A 396 3.23 21.45 24.06
CA MET A 396 3.49 20.05 23.70
C MET A 396 3.83 19.14 24.90
N ASN A 397 4.44 19.70 25.96
CA ASN A 397 4.79 18.93 27.17
C ASN A 397 3.68 18.91 28.25
N LYS A 398 2.79 19.91 28.28
CA LYS A 398 1.59 20.02 29.14
C LYS A 398 0.33 19.51 28.43
N THR A 399 0.30 19.45 27.09
CA THR A 399 -0.58 18.52 26.34
C THR A 399 -0.07 17.08 26.42
N LYS A 400 0.20 16.60 27.64
CA LYS A 400 0.23 15.15 27.87
C LYS A 400 -1.10 14.48 27.53
N GLU A 401 -2.15 15.26 27.23
CA GLU A 401 -3.39 14.76 26.64
C GLU A 401 -3.86 15.46 25.35
N ILE A 402 -2.96 15.93 24.47
CA ILE A 402 -3.16 15.53 23.06
C ILE A 402 -2.73 14.07 23.06
N ILE A 403 -3.60 13.22 23.60
CA ILE A 403 -3.44 11.80 23.44
C ILE A 403 -3.75 11.59 21.96
N VAL A 404 -2.73 11.66 21.10
CA VAL A 404 -2.66 10.69 20.02
C VAL A 404 -2.61 9.37 20.76
N ASP A 405 -3.78 8.82 21.10
CA ASP A 405 -3.89 7.52 21.74
C ASP A 405 -3.08 6.57 20.87
N LYS A 406 -2.36 5.65 21.49
CA LYS A 406 -1.26 4.89 20.87
C LYS A 406 -1.73 3.88 19.80
N GLY A 407 -2.74 4.23 19.00
CA GLY A 407 -3.06 3.71 17.68
C GLY A 407 -3.26 4.89 16.71
N LEU A 408 -2.54 4.86 15.59
CA LEU A 408 -2.49 5.89 14.52
C LEU A 408 -3.84 6.13 13.74
N GLY A 409 -4.99 6.12 14.40
CA GLY A 409 -6.31 6.22 13.77
C GLY A 409 -7.23 7.34 14.28
N GLN A 410 -6.92 7.97 15.41
CA GLN A 410 -7.76 9.02 16.01
C GLN A 410 -6.92 10.25 16.35
N ILE A 411 -7.39 11.43 15.94
CA ILE A 411 -6.81 12.72 16.33
C ILE A 411 -7.71 13.27 17.42
N ARG A 412 -7.24 13.23 18.68
CA ARG A 412 -7.92 13.93 19.77
C ARG A 412 -7.38 15.35 19.88
N ALA A 413 -8.26 16.33 19.76
CA ALA A 413 -8.01 17.72 20.06
C ALA A 413 -8.84 18.12 21.28
N GLY A 414 -8.18 18.49 22.37
CA GLY A 414 -8.80 19.02 23.58
C GLY A 414 -7.91 20.14 24.13
N ARG A 415 -8.52 21.12 24.79
CA ARG A 415 -7.81 22.19 25.48
C ARG A 415 -8.26 22.19 26.93
N ASP A 416 -7.31 22.36 27.85
CA ASP A 416 -7.60 22.57 29.26
C ASP A 416 -8.39 23.87 29.45
N LEU A 417 -9.40 23.77 30.32
CA LEU A 417 -10.19 24.88 30.82
C LEU A 417 -9.27 25.93 31.46
N ILE A 418 -9.44 27.19 31.07
CA ILE A 418 -8.80 28.34 31.71
C ILE A 418 -9.96 29.25 32.11
N ILE A 419 -10.16 29.35 33.42
CA ILE A 419 -11.12 30.27 34.04
C ILE A 419 -10.52 31.67 33.95
N ASP A 420 -11.17 32.53 33.17
CA ASP A 420 -11.17 33.98 33.37
C ASP A 420 -12.61 34.37 33.74
N GLU A 421 -12.79 35.32 34.66
CA GLU A 421 -14.10 35.70 35.20
C GLU A 421 -15.19 35.92 34.12
N PRO A 422 -16.45 35.55 34.40
CA PRO A 422 -17.52 35.63 33.42
C PRO A 422 -17.78 37.08 32.99
N MET A 423 -17.53 37.39 31.71
CA MET A 423 -18.12 38.58 31.09
C MET A 423 -19.62 38.37 30.99
N GLN A 424 -20.39 39.23 31.66
CA GLN A 424 -21.85 39.27 31.58
C GLN A 424 -22.30 39.47 30.11
N PRO A 425 -23.14 38.59 29.54
CA PRO A 425 -23.70 38.78 28.21
C PRO A 425 -24.60 40.03 28.20
N GLN A 426 -24.30 40.99 27.33
CA GLN A 426 -25.24 42.06 27.00
C GLN A 426 -26.23 41.54 25.95
N GLU A 427 -27.50 41.39 26.31
CA GLU A 427 -28.60 41.31 25.36
C GLU A 427 -28.65 42.61 24.56
N THR A 428 -28.28 42.55 23.28
CA THR A 428 -28.57 43.66 22.36
C THR A 428 -29.03 43.11 21.03
N THR A 429 -30.24 43.49 20.64
CA THR A 429 -30.77 43.32 19.29
C THR A 429 -29.78 43.93 18.30
N PRO A 430 -29.36 43.25 17.22
CA PRO A 430 -28.20 43.71 16.45
C PRO A 430 -28.58 44.91 15.56
N LYS A 431 -27.89 46.05 15.74
CA LYS A 431 -27.86 47.14 14.76
C LYS A 431 -26.54 47.06 13.98
N ILE A 432 -26.50 47.60 12.76
CA ILE A 432 -25.25 47.66 11.96
C ILE A 432 -24.10 48.37 12.71
N ALA A 433 -24.44 49.29 13.61
CA ALA A 433 -23.51 49.95 14.54
C ALA A 433 -22.88 49.02 15.60
N ASN A 434 -23.39 47.79 15.76
CA ASN A 434 -22.83 46.77 16.66
C ASN A 434 -21.82 45.86 15.94
N VAL A 435 -21.77 45.90 14.60
CA VAL A 435 -20.77 45.21 13.78
C VAL A 435 -19.47 46.02 13.70
N LEU A 436 -19.58 47.35 13.79
CA LEU A 436 -18.46 48.29 13.71
C LEU A 436 -18.14 48.81 15.12
N PRO A 437 -16.94 48.56 15.69
CA PRO A 437 -16.52 49.22 16.91
C PRO A 437 -16.22 50.70 16.60
N LEU A 438 -17.26 51.54 16.59
CA LEU A 438 -17.14 52.98 16.35
C LEU A 438 -16.61 53.66 17.61
N ARG A 439 -15.52 54.41 17.52
CA ARG A 439 -15.24 55.50 18.48
C ARG A 439 -16.15 56.69 18.16
N GLU A 440 -16.56 57.44 19.18
CA GLU A 440 -17.39 58.64 19.05
C GLU A 440 -16.67 59.76 18.28
N SER A 441 -16.58 59.62 16.96
CA SER A 441 -16.26 60.67 16.01
C SER A 441 -17.19 60.43 14.81
N THR A 442 -18.13 61.35 14.60
CA THR A 442 -19.36 61.15 13.81
C THR A 442 -19.16 61.00 12.30
N VAL A 443 -17.93 60.86 11.79
CA VAL A 443 -17.64 60.86 10.33
C VAL A 443 -16.60 59.81 9.89
N ASN A 444 -15.96 59.07 10.82
CA ASN A 444 -14.91 58.10 10.49
C ASN A 444 -15.03 56.82 11.32
N ILE A 445 -14.72 55.66 10.71
CA ILE A 445 -14.56 54.39 11.43
C ILE A 445 -13.09 54.24 11.82
N GLU A 446 -12.81 54.48 13.10
CA GLU A 446 -11.53 54.10 13.70
C GLU A 446 -11.75 52.83 14.54
N THR A 447 -11.13 51.73 14.11
CA THR A 447 -11.12 50.48 14.88
C THR A 447 -9.70 50.08 15.23
N ARG A 448 -9.50 49.79 16.50
CA ARG A 448 -8.33 49.07 16.98
C ARG A 448 -8.74 47.61 17.14
N LEU A 449 -8.26 46.76 16.25
CA LEU A 449 -8.54 45.33 16.30
C LEU A 449 -7.48 44.66 17.19
N PRO A 450 -7.82 44.19 18.41
CA PRO A 450 -6.90 43.43 19.26
C PRO A 450 -6.46 42.10 18.61
N PHE A 451 -5.36 41.56 19.12
CA PHE A 451 -4.69 40.29 18.70
C PHE A 451 -5.65 39.18 18.30
N GLU A 452 -6.71 39.04 19.09
CA GLU A 452 -7.78 38.06 19.00
C GLU A 452 -8.47 38.04 17.61
N HIS A 453 -8.57 39.20 16.96
CA HIS A 453 -9.16 39.38 15.63
C HIS A 453 -8.15 39.37 14.48
N LEU A 454 -6.86 39.07 14.72
CA LEU A 454 -5.80 39.13 13.71
C LEU A 454 -5.28 37.74 13.35
N SER A 455 -4.97 37.55 12.07
CA SER A 455 -4.60 36.25 11.56
C SER A 455 -3.17 35.84 11.97
N LEU A 456 -2.85 34.55 11.86
CA LEU A 456 -1.47 34.05 12.03
C LEU A 456 -0.44 34.81 11.17
N GLY A 457 -0.86 35.47 10.06
CA GLY A 457 -0.04 36.36 9.25
C GLY A 457 -0.80 37.26 8.27
N THR A 458 -0.69 38.58 8.43
CA THR A 458 -1.09 39.58 7.44
C THR A 458 0.11 40.40 6.97
N VAL A 459 0.07 40.89 5.74
CA VAL A 459 1.05 41.84 5.22
C VAL A 459 0.34 43.08 4.72
N LYS A 460 0.65 44.22 5.33
CA LYS A 460 0.23 45.54 4.91
C LYS A 460 1.31 46.15 4.02
N ILE A 461 0.92 46.60 2.84
CA ILE A 461 1.79 47.30 1.91
C ILE A 461 1.13 48.64 1.58
N SER A 462 1.79 49.74 1.94
CA SER A 462 1.32 51.10 1.67
C SER A 462 2.19 51.75 0.61
N LEU A 463 1.56 52.17 -0.50
CA LEU A 463 2.23 52.75 -1.66
C LEU A 463 1.77 54.19 -1.91
N PRO A 464 2.67 55.07 -2.37
CA PRO A 464 2.29 56.42 -2.79
C PRO A 464 1.53 56.39 -4.13
N GLY A 465 0.54 57.27 -4.28
CA GLY A 465 -0.30 57.45 -5.46
C GLY A 465 -1.66 56.74 -5.41
N SER A 466 -2.49 56.98 -6.43
CA SER A 466 -3.80 56.35 -6.63
C SER A 466 -3.65 54.84 -6.86
N CYS A 467 -4.62 54.06 -6.39
CA CYS A 467 -4.64 52.60 -6.60
C CYS A 467 -4.70 52.21 -8.08
N ALA A 468 -5.26 53.07 -8.95
CA ALA A 468 -5.33 52.84 -10.39
C ALA A 468 -4.03 53.15 -11.14
N ALA A 469 -3.11 53.94 -10.56
CA ALA A 469 -1.90 54.45 -11.21
C ALA A 469 -0.59 53.79 -10.73
N SER A 470 -0.64 52.90 -9.75
CA SER A 470 0.53 52.24 -9.17
C SER A 470 0.94 50.97 -9.94
N PRO A 471 2.16 50.89 -10.51
CA PRO A 471 2.65 49.69 -11.24
C PRO A 471 2.71 48.43 -10.38
N LEU A 472 2.80 48.60 -9.05
CA LEU A 472 2.79 47.49 -8.11
C LEU A 472 1.36 47.07 -7.78
N ALA A 473 0.36 47.97 -7.81
CA ALA A 473 -1.05 47.62 -7.66
C ALA A 473 -1.54 46.71 -8.81
N GLU A 474 -1.08 46.96 -10.05
CA GLU A 474 -1.34 46.07 -11.20
C GLU A 474 -0.71 44.67 -11.03
N LYS A 475 0.52 44.59 -10.50
CA LYS A 475 1.20 43.31 -10.20
C LYS A 475 0.62 42.59 -8.98
N MET A 476 0.10 43.33 -8.01
CA MET A 476 -0.42 42.81 -6.74
C MET A 476 -1.91 42.48 -6.77
N GLY A 477 -2.67 42.99 -7.75
CA GLY A 477 -4.13 42.86 -7.80
C GLY A 477 -4.63 41.40 -7.69
N GLY A 478 -3.87 40.41 -8.15
CA GLY A 478 -4.27 39.00 -8.00
C GLY A 478 -4.10 38.41 -6.59
N GLN A 479 -3.28 39.03 -5.73
CA GLN A 479 -2.88 38.51 -4.41
C GLN A 479 -3.31 39.44 -3.25
N CYS A 480 -3.73 40.67 -3.57
CA CYS A 480 -4.23 41.63 -2.60
C CYS A 480 -5.63 41.23 -2.14
N GLY A 481 -5.81 40.83 -0.89
CA GLY A 481 -7.11 40.45 -0.35
C GLY A 481 -8.05 41.66 -0.17
N LEU A 482 -7.49 42.80 0.21
CA LEU A 482 -8.21 44.04 0.49
C LEU A 482 -7.40 45.25 0.03
N MET A 483 -7.95 46.08 -0.86
CA MET A 483 -7.31 47.29 -1.39
C MET A 483 -8.15 48.54 -1.16
N ILE A 484 -7.56 49.53 -0.51
CA ILE A 484 -8.24 50.77 -0.10
C ILE A 484 -7.47 51.97 -0.64
N GLU A 485 -8.21 52.85 -1.31
CA GLU A 485 -7.73 54.15 -1.77
C GLU A 485 -8.19 55.23 -0.80
N ASN A 486 -7.25 56.08 -0.36
CA ASN A 486 -7.61 57.18 0.51
C ASN A 486 -8.38 58.27 -0.24
N GLY A 487 -9.27 59.01 0.44
CA GLY A 487 -10.07 60.09 -0.16
C GLY A 487 -9.32 61.22 -0.89
N LYS A 488 -7.99 61.38 -0.70
CA LYS A 488 -7.15 62.30 -1.50
C LYS A 488 -6.56 61.70 -2.79
N GLY A 489 -6.65 60.39 -2.99
CA GLY A 489 -6.11 59.68 -4.16
C GLY A 489 -4.57 59.62 -4.23
N ASP A 490 -3.87 59.91 -3.13
CA ASP A 490 -2.40 60.01 -3.05
C ASP A 490 -1.75 58.83 -2.32
N ARG A 491 -2.54 57.86 -1.83
CA ARG A 491 -2.06 56.65 -1.15
C ARG A 491 -2.98 55.46 -1.40
N CYS A 492 -2.37 54.34 -1.81
CA CYS A 492 -3.04 53.05 -1.95
C CYS A 492 -2.52 52.07 -0.90
N THR A 493 -3.43 51.43 -0.15
CA THR A 493 -3.07 50.42 0.85
C THR A 493 -3.60 49.05 0.45
N CYS A 494 -2.71 48.06 0.37
CA CYS A 494 -3.04 46.67 0.11
C CYS A 494 -2.78 45.80 1.36
N TRP A 495 -3.73 44.93 1.67
CA TRP A 495 -3.59 43.89 2.69
C TRP A 495 -3.61 42.50 2.06
N VAL A 496 -2.61 41.69 2.41
CA VAL A 496 -2.45 40.30 1.96
C VAL A 496 -2.57 39.37 3.16
N TYR A 497 -3.41 38.34 3.07
CA TYR A 497 -3.59 37.33 4.12
C TYR A 497 -2.76 36.08 3.82
N ILE A 498 -1.92 35.64 4.76
CA ILE A 498 -1.09 34.43 4.64
C ILE A 498 -1.83 33.25 5.28
N ALA A 499 -2.33 32.32 4.47
CA ALA A 499 -3.12 31.20 4.96
C ALA A 499 -2.23 30.08 5.57
N PRO A 500 -2.55 29.57 6.78
CA PRO A 500 -1.76 28.53 7.44
C PRO A 500 -1.76 27.18 6.72
N TYR A 501 -2.73 26.92 5.85
CA TYR A 501 -2.83 25.67 5.08
C TYR A 501 -2.32 25.80 3.64
N ASN A 502 -1.95 27.00 3.17
CA ASN A 502 -1.37 27.19 1.85
C ASN A 502 0.16 27.31 1.94
N ASN A 503 0.82 26.16 2.01
CA ASN A 503 2.27 26.08 2.04
C ASN A 503 2.77 25.62 0.66
N ASP A 504 3.69 26.36 0.01
CA ASP A 504 4.32 25.94 -1.25
C ASP A 504 5.29 24.76 -1.05
N ASN A 505 5.34 24.21 0.17
CA ASN A 505 6.03 22.98 0.42
C ASN A 505 5.44 21.88 -0.47
N LEU A 506 6.21 21.49 -1.49
CA LEU A 506 5.89 20.41 -2.42
C LEU A 506 5.42 19.15 -1.69
N LEU A 507 5.95 18.89 -0.48
CA LEU A 507 5.53 17.79 0.37
C LEU A 507 4.09 17.94 0.84
N LEU A 508 3.67 19.11 1.33
CA LEU A 508 2.32 19.36 1.81
C LEU A 508 1.31 19.39 0.65
N THR A 509 1.67 19.99 -0.48
CA THR A 509 0.84 19.94 -1.70
C THR A 509 0.71 18.51 -2.24
N ALA A 510 1.79 17.72 -2.19
CA ALA A 510 1.75 16.31 -2.57
C ALA A 510 0.93 15.47 -1.57
N ILE A 511 1.02 15.77 -0.27
CA ILE A 511 0.21 15.13 0.77
C ILE A 511 -1.27 15.46 0.57
N SER A 512 -1.65 16.72 0.34
CA SER A 512 -3.06 17.08 0.14
C SER A 512 -3.63 16.39 -1.12
N LYS A 513 -2.87 16.36 -2.23
CA LYS A 513 -3.27 15.64 -3.45
C LYS A 513 -3.32 14.12 -3.25
N LEU A 514 -2.42 13.56 -2.44
CA LEU A 514 -2.42 12.14 -2.09
C LEU A 514 -3.63 11.79 -1.20
N LEU A 515 -3.94 12.62 -0.21
CA LEU A 515 -5.08 12.46 0.70
C LEU A 515 -6.42 12.59 -0.06
N TRP A 516 -6.47 13.45 -1.08
CA TRP A 516 -7.56 13.53 -2.04
C TRP A 516 -7.73 12.24 -2.86
N VAL A 517 -6.63 11.69 -3.44
CA VAL A 517 -6.66 10.42 -4.18
C VAL A 517 -7.22 9.26 -3.34
N ILE A 518 -6.93 9.24 -2.04
CA ILE A 518 -7.42 8.19 -1.12
C ILE A 518 -8.78 8.53 -0.48
N LYS A 519 -9.40 9.65 -0.87
CA LYS A 519 -10.75 10.08 -0.48
C LYS A 519 -10.93 10.22 1.02
N LEU A 520 -10.08 11.04 1.62
CA LEU A 520 -10.16 11.42 3.03
C LEU A 520 -10.87 12.80 3.16
N PRO A 521 -11.72 13.04 4.17
CA PRO A 521 -12.46 14.29 4.30
C PRO A 521 -11.52 15.48 4.54
N GLN A 522 -11.85 16.65 3.98
CA GLN A 522 -11.04 17.86 4.09
C GLN A 522 -10.79 18.24 5.56
N ARG A 523 -11.80 18.06 6.43
CA ARG A 523 -11.71 18.22 7.89
C ARG A 523 -10.41 17.64 8.45
N VAL A 524 -10.10 16.38 8.15
CA VAL A 524 -8.92 15.70 8.69
C VAL A 524 -7.61 16.31 8.15
N THR A 525 -7.59 16.71 6.87
CA THR A 525 -6.40 17.27 6.23
C THR A 525 -6.04 18.68 6.74
N VAL A 526 -7.05 19.51 7.03
CA VAL A 526 -6.88 20.88 7.53
C VAL A 526 -6.31 20.86 8.95
N TYR A 527 -6.80 19.97 9.83
CA TYR A 527 -6.26 19.79 11.18
C TYR A 527 -4.76 19.43 11.15
N GLY A 528 -4.34 18.54 10.25
CA GLY A 528 -2.92 18.18 10.09
C GLY A 528 -2.05 19.31 9.52
N ALA A 529 -2.56 20.05 8.54
CA ALA A 529 -1.83 21.16 7.91
C ALA A 529 -1.59 22.34 8.88
N MET A 530 -2.61 22.71 9.66
CA MET A 530 -2.50 23.78 10.66
C MET A 530 -1.42 23.47 11.71
N SER A 531 -1.33 22.22 12.18
CA SER A 531 -0.32 21.80 13.14
C SER A 531 1.11 21.94 12.60
N LEU A 532 1.33 21.66 11.32
CA LEU A 532 2.65 21.74 10.68
C LEU A 532 3.06 23.20 10.37
N PHE A 533 2.13 24.06 9.96
CA PHE A 533 2.43 25.47 9.67
C PHE A 533 2.88 26.26 10.89
N MET A 534 2.26 26.01 12.05
CA MET A 534 2.67 26.65 13.31
C MET A 534 4.14 26.39 13.66
N SER A 535 4.65 25.18 13.33
CA SER A 535 6.06 24.84 13.55
C SER A 535 7.03 25.51 12.58
N ASP A 536 6.61 25.81 11.35
CA ASP A 536 7.44 26.43 10.30
C ASP A 536 7.65 27.94 10.56
N LEU A 537 6.64 28.63 11.09
CA LEU A 537 6.69 30.07 11.40
C LEU A 537 7.78 30.43 12.41
N GLU A 538 7.99 29.58 13.43
CA GLU A 538 8.99 29.81 14.48
C GLU A 538 10.42 29.84 13.91
N THR A 539 10.69 29.01 12.90
CA THR A 539 11.96 28.97 12.15
C THR A 539 12.22 30.17 11.24
N ARG A 540 11.17 30.94 10.87
CA ARG A 540 11.25 32.03 9.87
C ARG A 540 11.27 33.44 10.46
N ARG A 541 11.24 33.58 11.79
CA ARG A 541 11.20 34.86 12.52
C ARG A 541 12.20 35.92 12.02
N ARG A 542 13.47 35.53 11.84
CA ARG A 542 14.54 36.45 11.40
C ARG A 542 14.35 37.00 9.98
N GLU A 543 13.70 36.23 9.11
CA GLU A 543 13.38 36.65 7.74
C GLU A 543 12.29 37.73 7.77
N ILE A 544 11.28 37.57 8.63
CA ILE A 544 10.16 38.50 8.78
C ILE A 544 10.63 39.85 9.32
N GLU A 545 11.48 39.85 10.36
CA GLU A 545 12.06 41.07 10.93
C GLU A 545 12.85 41.88 9.87
N ALA A 546 13.52 41.20 8.95
CA ALA A 546 14.27 41.84 7.89
C ALA A 546 13.37 42.47 6.80
N PHE A 547 12.21 41.88 6.48
CA PHE A 547 11.23 42.50 5.56
C PHE A 547 10.52 43.71 6.17
N ASN A 548 10.28 43.72 7.49
CA ASN A 548 9.70 44.86 8.21
C ASN A 548 10.58 46.11 8.22
N ALA A 549 11.87 45.98 7.87
CA ALA A 549 12.77 47.11 7.74
C ALA A 549 12.61 47.86 6.40
N LEU A 550 11.83 47.34 5.43
CA LEU A 550 11.59 47.99 4.14
C LEU A 550 10.54 49.13 4.27
N PRO A 551 10.76 50.30 3.63
CA PRO A 551 9.82 51.42 3.70
C PRO A 551 8.42 51.06 3.15
N GLY A 552 7.36 51.36 3.89
CA GLY A 552 5.98 51.14 3.47
C GLY A 552 5.48 49.69 3.54
N VAL A 553 6.31 48.76 4.03
CA VAL A 553 5.95 47.35 4.26
C VAL A 553 5.81 47.11 5.76
N SER A 554 4.71 46.48 6.15
CA SER A 554 4.51 45.95 7.49
C SER A 554 3.97 44.53 7.39
N VAL A 555 4.87 43.56 7.55
CA VAL A 555 4.57 42.15 7.75
C VAL A 555 4.21 41.94 9.22
N GLN A 556 2.94 41.69 9.47
CA GLN A 556 2.39 41.43 10.80
C GLN A 556 2.05 39.94 10.91
N LEU A 557 3.00 39.18 11.45
CA LEU A 557 2.81 37.77 11.78
C LEU A 557 2.64 37.64 13.28
N CYS A 558 1.38 37.53 13.72
CA CYS A 558 1.07 37.36 15.13
C CYS A 558 1.50 35.93 15.56
N SER A 559 2.66 35.82 16.23
CA SER A 559 3.16 34.58 16.85
C SER A 559 3.03 34.64 18.37
N GLU A 560 3.14 33.51 19.06
CA GLU A 560 3.01 33.42 20.54
C GLU A 560 3.98 34.36 21.31
N MET A 561 5.04 34.88 20.67
CA MET A 561 6.04 35.75 21.30
C MET A 561 5.82 37.25 21.13
N GLN A 562 4.74 37.71 20.48
CA GLN A 562 4.37 39.13 20.39
C GLN A 562 3.11 39.41 21.23
N PRO A 563 3.26 39.88 22.50
CA PRO A 563 2.15 40.03 23.43
C PRO A 563 1.16 41.16 23.09
N THR A 564 1.48 42.02 22.12
CA THR A 564 0.63 43.13 21.65
C THR A 564 0.64 43.21 20.13
N CYS A 565 0.01 42.22 19.46
CA CYS A 565 -0.32 42.36 18.04
C CYS A 565 -1.63 43.18 17.96
N GLU A 566 -1.56 44.43 17.55
CA GLU A 566 -2.73 45.29 17.31
C GLU A 566 -2.62 45.84 15.89
N VAL A 567 -3.73 45.84 15.14
CA VAL A 567 -3.81 46.54 13.86
C VAL A 567 -4.77 47.69 14.02
N ASP A 568 -4.20 48.89 13.95
CA ASP A 568 -4.99 50.11 13.85
C ASP A 568 -5.41 50.28 12.39
N PHE A 569 -6.72 50.24 12.17
CA PHE A 569 -7.35 50.49 10.88
C PHE A 569 -8.29 51.69 11.00
N GLN A 570 -8.14 52.63 10.07
CA GLN A 570 -8.98 53.82 9.96
C GLN A 570 -9.58 53.86 8.55
N PHE A 571 -10.90 54.00 8.48
CA PHE A 571 -11.66 54.21 7.24
C PHE A 571 -12.50 55.47 7.36
N GLN A 572 -12.23 56.45 6.51
CA GLN A 572 -12.97 57.70 6.44
C GLN A 572 -14.17 57.58 5.50
N GLU A 573 -15.19 58.42 5.67
CA GLU A 573 -16.34 58.47 4.72
C GLU A 573 -15.89 58.75 3.27
N SER A 574 -14.75 59.42 3.08
CA SER A 574 -14.16 59.71 1.77
C SER A 574 -13.24 58.60 1.23
N ASP A 575 -12.90 57.58 2.03
CA ASP A 575 -12.10 56.45 1.55
C ASP A 575 -12.94 55.51 0.69
N LYS A 576 -12.30 54.86 -0.30
CA LYS A 576 -12.99 53.97 -1.24
C LYS A 576 -12.41 52.56 -1.16
N LEU A 577 -13.29 51.58 -0.93
CA LEU A 577 -12.95 50.17 -1.10
C LEU A 577 -12.85 49.87 -2.61
N VAL A 578 -11.63 49.70 -3.11
CA VAL A 578 -11.37 49.49 -4.55
C VAL A 578 -11.47 48.01 -4.91
N GLN A 579 -11.00 47.13 -4.02
CA GLN A 579 -10.99 45.69 -4.26
C GLN A 579 -11.19 44.89 -2.98
N TRP A 580 -12.04 43.88 -3.08
CA TRP A 580 -12.30 42.84 -2.10
C TRP A 580 -12.22 41.47 -2.78
N SER A 581 -11.02 41.05 -3.16
CA SER A 581 -10.79 39.70 -3.69
C SER A 581 -9.29 39.47 -3.87
N GLY A 582 -8.75 38.40 -3.30
CA GLY A 582 -7.34 38.04 -3.47
C GLY A 582 -7.14 36.55 -3.31
N ALA A 583 -6.23 35.97 -4.10
CA ALA A 583 -5.81 34.60 -3.88
C ALA A 583 -5.11 34.50 -2.51
N LEU A 584 -5.40 33.45 -1.75
CA LEU A 584 -4.69 33.15 -0.50
C LEU A 584 -3.25 32.76 -0.87
N PRO A 585 -2.20 33.59 -0.72
CA PRO A 585 -0.86 33.22 -1.11
C PRO A 585 -0.15 32.47 0.01
N SER A 586 0.82 31.64 -0.35
CA SER A 586 1.77 31.07 0.60
C SER A 586 2.81 32.11 1.04
N TRP A 587 3.51 31.84 2.15
CA TRP A 587 4.59 32.71 2.62
C TRP A 587 5.70 32.90 1.56
N SER A 588 6.04 31.87 0.79
CA SER A 588 7.03 31.98 -0.30
C SER A 588 6.55 32.84 -1.47
N THR A 589 5.26 32.79 -1.80
CA THR A 589 4.67 33.70 -2.80
C THR A 589 4.74 35.14 -2.32
N VAL A 590 4.38 35.40 -1.06
CA VAL A 590 4.50 36.72 -0.43
C VAL A 590 5.95 37.18 -0.34
N ARG A 591 6.88 36.30 0.04
CA ARG A 591 8.33 36.60 0.09
C ARG A 591 8.87 37.01 -1.27
N ASN A 592 8.53 36.27 -2.32
CA ASN A 592 8.97 36.60 -3.68
C ASN A 592 8.35 37.93 -4.15
N LEU A 593 7.10 38.22 -3.76
CA LEU A 593 6.45 39.49 -4.02
C LEU A 593 7.17 40.65 -3.32
N LEU A 594 7.48 40.51 -2.02
CA LEU A 594 8.21 41.51 -1.23
C LEU A 594 9.65 41.71 -1.73
N ALA A 595 10.28 40.67 -2.28
CA ALA A 595 11.62 40.79 -2.88
C ALA A 595 11.65 41.74 -4.10
N THR A 596 10.51 41.94 -4.79
CA THR A 596 10.41 42.87 -5.93
C THR A 596 10.39 44.34 -5.53
N LEU A 597 10.27 44.65 -4.23
CA LEU A 597 10.34 46.02 -3.71
C LEU A 597 11.80 46.52 -3.65
N PRO A 598 12.04 47.84 -3.74
CA PRO A 598 13.37 48.41 -3.61
C PRO A 598 14.07 47.97 -2.30
N GLY A 599 15.20 47.26 -2.41
CA GLY A 599 15.94 46.71 -1.27
C GLY A 599 15.54 45.30 -0.80
N GLY A 600 14.42 44.76 -1.29
CA GLY A 600 13.90 43.44 -0.89
C GLY A 600 14.74 42.24 -1.36
N ASP A 601 15.43 42.36 -2.50
CA ASP A 601 16.28 41.30 -3.07
C ASP A 601 17.50 40.95 -2.19
N MET A 602 18.04 41.90 -1.42
CA MET A 602 19.15 41.63 -0.49
C MET A 602 18.69 40.85 0.75
N VAL A 603 17.48 41.16 1.25
CA VAL A 603 16.85 40.48 2.38
C VAL A 603 16.55 39.01 2.05
N ALA A 604 16.03 38.75 0.84
CA ALA A 604 15.69 37.40 0.38
C ALA A 604 16.91 36.47 0.18
N ARG A 605 18.12 37.01 -0.05
CA ARG A 605 19.36 36.22 -0.22
C ARG A 605 20.02 35.83 1.12
N ALA A 606 19.88 36.66 2.16
CA ALA A 606 20.50 36.46 3.46
C ALA A 606 19.84 35.37 4.32
N SER A 607 18.56 35.06 4.10
CA SER A 607 17.77 34.09 4.88
C SER A 607 17.92 32.61 4.43
N SER A 608 18.67 32.34 3.35
CA SER A 608 18.84 30.98 2.80
C SER A 608 19.74 30.03 3.61
N LYS A 609 20.43 30.51 4.65
CA LYS A 609 21.46 29.74 5.40
C LYS A 609 20.92 28.73 6.43
N THR A 610 19.68 28.85 6.91
CA THR A 610 19.09 27.98 7.95
C THR A 610 18.66 26.60 7.45
N PHE A 611 18.58 26.39 6.14
CA PHE A 611 18.22 25.09 5.55
C PHE A 611 19.34 24.03 5.66
N SER A 612 20.55 24.45 6.04
CA SER A 612 21.74 23.58 6.12
C SER A 612 21.81 22.69 7.37
N GLU A 613 21.15 23.08 8.48
CA GLU A 613 21.19 22.33 9.75
C GLU A 613 20.21 21.15 9.78
N PHE A 614 19.06 21.26 9.11
CA PHE A 614 18.06 20.19 9.04
C PHE A 614 18.53 19.01 8.16
N GLY A 615 19.26 19.30 7.08
CA GLY A 615 19.92 18.29 6.27
C GLY A 615 20.98 17.50 7.04
N LEU A 616 21.71 18.17 7.96
CA LEU A 616 22.73 17.57 8.81
C LEU A 616 22.11 16.68 9.91
N ILE A 617 21.00 17.11 10.53
CA ILE A 617 20.26 16.31 11.51
C ILE A 617 19.63 15.07 10.87
N ILE A 618 19.10 15.17 9.65
CA ILE A 618 18.60 14.01 8.91
C ILE A 618 19.74 13.06 8.54
N LEU A 619 20.91 13.58 8.13
CA LEU A 619 22.09 12.77 7.82
C LEU A 619 22.64 12.04 9.06
N ILE A 620 22.73 12.73 10.21
CA ILE A 620 23.17 12.18 11.50
C ILE A 620 22.15 11.17 12.01
N SER A 621 20.85 11.48 11.94
CA SER A 621 19.78 10.57 12.36
C SER A 621 19.75 9.31 11.48
N MET A 622 19.98 9.43 10.18
CA MET A 622 20.09 8.29 9.27
C MET A 622 21.36 7.47 9.49
N LEU A 623 22.49 8.09 9.85
CA LEU A 623 23.72 7.40 10.22
C LEU A 623 23.55 6.65 11.56
N VAL A 624 22.89 7.27 12.54
CA VAL A 624 22.65 6.69 13.87
C VAL A 624 21.63 5.56 13.84
N VAL A 625 20.54 5.68 13.08
CA VAL A 625 19.52 4.62 12.92
C VAL A 625 20.08 3.40 12.17
N HIS A 626 21.14 3.56 11.38
CA HIS A 626 21.77 2.47 10.61
C HIS A 626 23.08 1.95 11.22
N LEU A 627 23.52 2.47 12.37
CA LEU A 627 24.66 1.96 13.17
C LEU A 627 24.69 0.43 13.34
N PRO A 628 23.55 -0.29 13.52
CA PRO A 628 23.57 -1.75 13.68
C PRO A 628 23.95 -2.55 12.41
N ASN A 629 23.96 -1.91 11.23
CA ASN A 629 24.11 -2.58 9.94
C ASN A 629 25.48 -2.36 9.25
N PHE A 630 26.39 -1.59 9.87
CA PHE A 630 27.74 -1.34 9.35
C PHE A 630 28.73 -2.44 9.79
N GLU A 631 29.55 -2.97 8.88
CA GLU A 631 30.65 -3.90 9.26
C GLU A 631 31.76 -3.10 10.00
N SER A 632 32.47 -3.74 10.94
CA SER A 632 33.36 -3.10 11.94
C SER A 632 34.39 -2.08 11.41
N ARG A 633 34.85 -2.22 10.16
CA ARG A 633 35.76 -1.24 9.54
C ARG A 633 35.09 0.07 9.17
N GLN A 634 33.81 0.08 8.82
CA GLN A 634 33.04 1.28 8.48
C GLN A 634 32.72 2.09 9.73
N TYR A 635 32.56 1.42 10.88
CA TYR A 635 32.37 2.03 12.19
C TYR A 635 33.61 2.81 12.65
N LEU A 636 34.81 2.24 12.45
CA LEU A 636 36.08 2.88 12.82
C LEU A 636 36.32 4.17 12.03
N TRP A 637 35.99 4.20 10.73
CA TRP A 637 36.12 5.41 9.92
C TRP A 637 35.12 6.50 10.30
N ALA A 638 33.86 6.14 10.59
CA ALA A 638 32.86 7.09 11.07
C ALA A 638 33.27 7.74 12.41
N VAL A 639 33.84 6.96 13.34
CA VAL A 639 34.34 7.46 14.63
C VAL A 639 35.58 8.33 14.47
N ILE A 640 36.56 7.92 13.64
CA ILE A 640 37.77 8.72 13.36
C ILE A 640 37.40 10.08 12.72
N LEU A 641 36.41 10.10 11.82
CA LEU A 641 35.95 11.32 11.16
C LEU A 641 35.18 12.24 12.10
N LEU A 642 34.37 11.68 13.00
CA LEU A 642 33.69 12.45 14.06
C LEU A 642 34.71 13.08 15.01
N CYS A 643 35.75 12.34 15.39
CA CYS A 643 36.84 12.86 16.21
C CYS A 643 37.67 13.93 15.48
N ALA A 644 37.97 13.75 14.19
CA ALA A 644 38.69 14.74 13.38
C ALA A 644 37.90 16.04 13.21
N TYR A 645 36.57 15.96 13.06
CA TYR A 645 35.69 17.13 13.00
C TYR A 645 35.63 17.87 14.35
N ILE A 646 35.43 17.15 15.46
CA ILE A 646 35.43 17.74 16.81
C ILE A 646 36.77 18.43 17.13
N VAL A 647 37.89 17.86 16.67
CA VAL A 647 39.21 18.47 16.84
C VAL A 647 39.39 19.73 15.97
N LEU A 648 38.89 19.75 14.73
CA LEU A 648 38.96 20.92 13.85
C LEU A 648 38.07 22.08 14.35
N GLU A 649 36.90 21.76 14.90
CA GLU A 649 35.97 22.72 15.50
C GLU A 649 36.51 23.28 16.82
N ALA A 650 37.12 22.43 17.67
CA ALA A 650 37.78 22.86 18.91
C ALA A 650 39.03 23.74 18.68
N LEU A 651 39.66 23.65 17.51
CA LEU A 651 40.83 24.46 17.13
C LEU A 651 40.46 25.77 16.41
N ASN A 652 39.17 26.03 16.17
CA ASN A 652 38.65 27.27 15.56
C ASN A 652 39.30 27.64 14.20
N ILE A 653 39.74 26.63 13.45
CA ILE A 653 40.38 26.82 12.14
C ILE A 653 39.29 26.98 11.07
N GLN A 654 39.03 28.22 10.63
CA GLN A 654 38.20 28.51 9.47
C GLN A 654 38.90 28.06 8.18
N ALA A 655 38.66 26.82 7.75
CA ALA A 655 38.93 26.37 6.39
C ALA A 655 37.61 25.96 5.73
N PRO A 656 37.03 26.75 4.80
CA PRO A 656 35.71 26.49 4.24
C PRO A 656 35.65 25.26 3.30
N LEU A 657 36.72 24.46 3.16
CA LEU A 657 36.82 23.45 2.10
C LEU A 657 37.32 22.05 2.49
N THR A 658 37.50 21.69 3.76
CA THR A 658 38.20 20.42 4.09
C THR A 658 37.33 19.30 4.68
N ALA A 659 36.41 19.57 5.61
CA ALA A 659 35.65 18.48 6.25
C ALA A 659 34.67 17.76 5.29
N ALA A 660 33.82 18.52 4.59
CA ALA A 660 32.85 17.98 3.64
C ALA A 660 33.53 17.33 2.41
N THR A 661 34.62 17.93 1.91
CA THR A 661 35.39 17.42 0.76
C THR A 661 36.13 16.14 1.11
N VAL A 662 36.71 16.02 2.31
CA VAL A 662 37.35 14.79 2.81
C VAL A 662 36.30 13.70 3.07
N LEU A 663 35.17 14.03 3.69
CA LEU A 663 34.03 13.13 3.86
C LEU A 663 33.48 12.62 2.52
N PHE A 664 33.45 13.47 1.50
CA PHE A 664 32.96 13.14 0.16
C PHE A 664 33.94 12.31 -0.67
N ILE A 665 35.25 12.61 -0.61
CA ILE A 665 36.30 11.79 -1.25
C ILE A 665 36.36 10.41 -0.59
N VAL A 666 36.24 10.32 0.74
CA VAL A 666 36.18 9.05 1.48
C VAL A 666 34.87 8.30 1.19
N PHE A 667 33.74 8.99 1.04
CA PHE A 667 32.47 8.41 0.57
C PHE A 667 32.59 7.84 -0.85
N LEU A 668 33.20 8.55 -1.79
CA LEU A 668 33.45 8.08 -3.16
C LEU A 668 34.38 6.87 -3.20
N LEU A 669 35.41 6.82 -2.33
CA LEU A 669 36.33 5.69 -2.21
C LEU A 669 35.67 4.44 -1.59
N ASN A 670 34.65 4.62 -0.73
CA ASN A 670 33.94 3.52 -0.04
C ASN A 670 32.56 3.16 -0.66
N ALA A 671 32.03 3.99 -1.56
CA ALA A 671 30.77 3.81 -2.28
C ALA A 671 30.59 2.44 -2.99
N PRO A 672 31.65 1.76 -3.48
CA PRO A 672 31.51 0.42 -4.06
C PRO A 672 31.11 -0.68 -3.06
N ALA A 673 31.29 -0.45 -1.75
CA ALA A 673 31.07 -1.43 -0.69
C ALA A 673 29.80 -1.18 0.15
N MET A 674 29.09 -0.06 -0.08
CA MET A 674 27.87 0.30 0.67
C MET A 674 26.60 -0.38 0.11
N PRO A 675 25.67 -0.83 0.98
CA PRO A 675 24.32 -1.23 0.59
C PRO A 675 23.59 -0.10 -0.14
N THR A 676 22.78 -0.43 -1.15
CA THR A 676 22.22 0.56 -2.08
C THR A 676 21.28 1.57 -1.43
N HIS A 677 20.60 1.20 -0.35
CA HIS A 677 19.77 2.14 0.41
C HIS A 677 20.64 3.19 1.11
N CYS A 678 21.70 2.80 1.84
CA CYS A 678 22.64 3.75 2.44
C CYS A 678 23.28 4.66 1.40
N PHE A 679 23.70 4.11 0.26
CA PHE A 679 24.29 4.90 -0.82
C PHE A 679 23.31 5.97 -1.34
N LEU A 680 22.05 5.62 -1.58
CA LEU A 680 21.03 6.55 -2.07
C LEU A 680 20.62 7.57 -1.02
N SER A 681 20.48 7.18 0.25
CA SER A 681 20.16 8.08 1.37
C SER A 681 21.25 9.13 1.60
N THR A 682 22.51 8.71 1.63
CA THR A 682 23.65 9.62 1.86
C THR A 682 23.90 10.53 0.66
N LEU A 683 23.73 10.01 -0.57
CA LEU A 683 23.83 10.79 -1.79
C LEU A 683 22.67 11.77 -1.96
N PHE A 684 21.46 11.40 -1.55
CA PHE A 684 20.30 12.28 -1.50
C PHE A 684 20.48 13.37 -0.43
N GLY A 685 20.99 13.03 0.75
CA GLY A 685 21.36 14.01 1.78
C GLY A 685 22.45 14.98 1.31
N PHE A 686 23.46 14.49 0.58
CA PHE A 686 24.49 15.33 -0.03
C PHE A 686 23.97 16.17 -1.19
N PHE A 687 23.06 15.64 -2.02
CA PHE A 687 22.41 16.37 -3.11
C PHE A 687 21.52 17.50 -2.57
N LEU A 688 20.81 17.26 -1.47
CA LEU A 688 20.05 18.29 -0.74
C LEU A 688 20.98 19.36 -0.13
N TYR A 689 22.16 18.96 0.34
CA TYR A 689 23.17 19.90 0.84
C TYR A 689 23.79 20.78 -0.26
N VAL A 690 24.09 20.20 -1.43
CA VAL A 690 24.72 20.91 -2.57
C VAL A 690 23.74 21.85 -3.30
N ILE A 691 22.46 21.48 -3.42
CA ILE A 691 21.44 22.38 -3.98
C ILE A 691 21.22 23.61 -3.10
N GLY A 692 21.58 23.53 -1.81
CA GLY A 692 21.48 24.63 -0.86
C GLY A 692 22.61 25.66 -0.90
N GLY A 693 23.71 25.45 -1.63
CA GLY A 693 24.81 26.42 -1.61
C GLY A 693 25.92 26.22 -2.64
N PHE A 694 26.16 27.29 -3.41
CA PHE A 694 27.34 27.66 -4.21
C PHE A 694 27.32 27.49 -5.73
N THR A 695 27.97 28.48 -6.35
CA THR A 695 28.07 28.89 -7.76
C THR A 695 29.46 28.63 -8.37
N ASP A 696 30.22 27.62 -7.93
CA ASP A 696 31.57 27.33 -8.45
C ASP A 696 31.62 26.12 -9.42
N ASP A 697 32.31 26.29 -10.55
CA ASP A 697 32.37 25.37 -11.69
C ASP A 697 32.93 23.96 -11.36
N MET A 698 33.88 23.85 -10.41
CA MET A 698 34.47 22.56 -10.03
C MET A 698 33.52 21.71 -9.16
N MET A 699 32.73 22.37 -8.30
CA MET A 699 31.71 21.72 -7.47
C MET A 699 30.49 21.34 -8.31
N GLY A 700 30.16 22.16 -9.33
CA GLY A 700 29.19 21.80 -10.38
C GLY A 700 29.60 20.52 -11.10
N LEU A 701 30.87 20.38 -11.50
CA LEU A 701 31.36 19.19 -12.19
C LEU A 701 31.32 17.93 -11.28
N LEU A 702 31.73 18.04 -10.02
CA LEU A 702 31.67 16.94 -9.06
C LEU A 702 30.24 16.54 -8.70
N ALA A 703 29.33 17.51 -8.58
CA ALA A 703 27.90 17.27 -8.40
C ALA A 703 27.31 16.57 -9.64
N VAL A 704 27.63 17.02 -10.85
CA VAL A 704 27.21 16.39 -12.10
C VAL A 704 27.74 14.96 -12.21
N VAL A 705 29.02 14.71 -11.93
CA VAL A 705 29.59 13.34 -11.93
C VAL A 705 28.90 12.46 -10.88
N SER A 706 28.56 13.02 -9.72
CA SER A 706 27.89 12.29 -8.64
C SER A 706 26.43 11.99 -8.95
N VAL A 707 25.72 12.93 -9.59
CA VAL A 707 24.38 12.73 -10.13
C VAL A 707 24.41 11.70 -11.26
N ILE A 708 25.37 11.75 -12.17
CA ILE A 708 25.53 10.74 -13.23
C ILE A 708 25.78 9.37 -12.61
N TYR A 709 26.62 9.29 -11.57
CA TYR A 709 26.88 8.04 -10.85
C TYR A 709 25.64 7.57 -10.06
N ALA A 710 24.89 8.49 -9.43
CA ALA A 710 23.60 8.25 -8.77
C ALA A 710 22.59 7.64 -9.74
N LEU A 711 22.35 8.35 -10.85
CA LEU A 711 21.41 7.99 -11.90
C LEU A 711 21.80 6.66 -12.53
N ARG A 712 23.10 6.42 -12.73
CA ARG A 712 23.59 5.12 -13.19
C ARG A 712 23.29 4.01 -12.17
N ARG A 713 23.48 4.24 -10.87
CA ARG A 713 23.18 3.24 -9.83
C ARG A 713 21.67 2.99 -9.70
N VAL A 714 20.85 4.04 -9.73
CA VAL A 714 19.38 3.94 -9.75
C VAL A 714 18.93 3.20 -11.00
N TYR A 715 19.46 3.54 -12.17
CA TYR A 715 19.17 2.86 -13.42
C TYR A 715 19.50 1.38 -13.34
N VAL A 716 20.71 1.00 -12.88
CA VAL A 716 21.10 -0.41 -12.72
C VAL A 716 20.19 -1.12 -11.72
N LEU A 717 19.77 -0.48 -10.64
CA LEU A 717 18.87 -1.06 -9.65
C LEU A 717 17.46 -1.26 -10.22
N VAL A 718 16.87 -0.24 -10.84
CA VAL A 718 15.55 -0.34 -11.48
C VAL A 718 15.58 -1.37 -12.60
N PHE A 719 16.62 -1.36 -13.43
CA PHE A 719 16.80 -2.34 -14.49
C PHE A 719 16.96 -3.76 -13.92
N THR A 720 17.72 -3.93 -12.83
CA THR A 720 17.80 -5.23 -12.12
C THR A 720 16.43 -5.67 -11.60
N LEU A 721 15.65 -4.77 -11.00
CA LEU A 721 14.30 -5.08 -10.50
C LEU A 721 13.35 -5.51 -11.63
N VAL A 722 13.40 -4.83 -12.78
CA VAL A 722 12.62 -5.19 -13.98
C VAL A 722 13.01 -6.57 -14.51
N GLN A 723 14.29 -6.94 -14.41
CA GLN A 723 14.80 -8.25 -14.83
C GLN A 723 14.73 -9.32 -13.74
N THR A 724 14.33 -8.96 -12.52
CA THR A 724 14.12 -9.92 -11.44
C THR A 724 12.86 -10.73 -11.75
N ASN A 725 12.92 -12.04 -11.55
CA ASN A 725 11.75 -12.91 -11.68
C ASN A 725 10.72 -12.56 -10.59
N THR A 726 9.60 -11.96 -10.99
CA THR A 726 8.57 -11.44 -10.08
C THR A 726 7.91 -12.52 -9.23
N LEU A 727 7.75 -13.74 -9.76
CA LEU A 727 7.16 -14.86 -9.05
C LEU A 727 7.95 -15.21 -7.78
N SER A 728 9.28 -15.20 -7.87
CA SER A 728 10.17 -15.51 -6.73
C SER A 728 10.03 -14.49 -5.58
N THR A 729 9.76 -13.24 -5.91
CA THR A 729 9.51 -12.17 -4.92
C THR A 729 8.08 -12.20 -4.39
N MET A 730 7.09 -12.31 -5.27
CA MET A 730 5.68 -12.25 -4.90
C MET A 730 5.23 -13.47 -4.10
N ILE A 731 5.73 -14.67 -4.41
CA ILE A 731 5.26 -15.89 -3.74
C ILE A 731 5.55 -15.88 -2.24
N ARG A 732 6.65 -15.23 -1.82
CA ARG A 732 7.00 -15.04 -0.40
C ARG A 732 6.02 -14.12 0.30
N ILE A 733 5.53 -13.09 -0.38
CA ILE A 733 4.55 -12.15 0.18
C ILE A 733 3.18 -12.84 0.23
N VAL A 734 2.75 -13.42 -0.90
CA VAL A 734 1.45 -14.07 -1.04
C VAL A 734 1.30 -15.27 -0.10
N SER A 735 2.36 -16.05 0.15
CA SER A 735 2.28 -17.21 1.04
C SER A 735 1.89 -16.86 2.48
N HIS A 736 2.18 -15.62 2.93
CA HIS A 736 1.79 -15.15 4.26
C HIS A 736 0.36 -14.59 4.31
N LEU A 737 -0.24 -14.34 3.14
CA LEU A 737 -1.56 -13.70 3.02
C LEU A 737 -2.66 -14.71 2.69
N VAL A 738 -2.34 -15.85 2.07
CA VAL A 738 -3.34 -16.83 1.64
C VAL A 738 -3.81 -17.68 2.84
N PRO A 739 -5.09 -17.60 3.23
CA PRO A 739 -5.64 -18.41 4.30
C PRO A 739 -5.96 -19.83 3.81
N SER A 740 -6.13 -20.77 4.74
CA SER A 740 -6.66 -22.10 4.41
C SER A 740 -8.14 -22.00 4.03
N TYR A 741 -8.54 -22.70 2.96
CA TYR A 741 -9.94 -22.83 2.56
C TYR A 741 -10.18 -24.17 1.84
N SER A 742 -11.41 -24.67 1.93
CA SER A 742 -11.85 -25.90 1.28
C SER A 742 -13.20 -25.70 0.60
N PHE A 743 -13.43 -26.38 -0.53
CA PHE A 743 -14.75 -26.47 -1.14
C PHE A 743 -15.72 -27.30 -0.29
N SER A 744 -17.01 -26.98 -0.37
CA SER A 744 -18.06 -27.93 0.03
C SER A 744 -18.08 -29.12 -0.92
N ARG A 745 -18.69 -30.24 -0.53
CA ARG A 745 -18.83 -31.40 -1.42
C ARG A 745 -19.52 -31.01 -2.73
N TYR A 746 -20.54 -30.15 -2.67
CA TYR A 746 -21.22 -29.61 -3.85
C TYR A 746 -20.26 -28.87 -4.81
N MET A 747 -19.47 -27.93 -4.29
CA MET A 747 -18.51 -27.13 -5.07
C MET A 747 -17.35 -27.98 -5.61
N PHE A 748 -16.94 -29.04 -4.89
CA PHE A 748 -15.86 -29.94 -5.30
C PHE A 748 -16.10 -30.55 -6.68
N PHE A 749 -17.34 -30.93 -7.02
CA PHE A 749 -17.67 -31.58 -8.30
C PHE A 749 -18.05 -30.60 -9.42
N ARG A 750 -18.17 -29.31 -9.10
CA ARG A 750 -18.70 -28.24 -9.97
C ARG A 750 -17.72 -27.06 -10.13
N ALA A 751 -16.43 -27.25 -9.84
CA ALA A 751 -15.43 -26.18 -9.82
C ALA A 751 -15.15 -25.56 -11.20
N ASP A 752 -15.65 -26.17 -12.28
CA ASP A 752 -15.61 -25.70 -13.66
C ASP A 752 -16.99 -25.27 -14.20
N GLY A 753 -18.04 -25.28 -13.36
CA GLY A 753 -19.38 -24.85 -13.75
C GLY A 753 -20.14 -25.84 -14.65
N CYS A 754 -19.85 -27.15 -14.53
CA CYS A 754 -20.54 -28.20 -15.29
C CYS A 754 -22.05 -28.32 -14.96
N SER A 755 -22.80 -29.03 -15.81
CA SER A 755 -24.20 -29.40 -15.56
C SER A 755 -24.36 -30.37 -14.38
N GLU A 756 -25.58 -30.47 -13.87
CA GLU A 756 -25.92 -31.33 -12.73
C GLU A 756 -25.75 -32.83 -13.04
N GLU A 757 -25.97 -33.22 -14.29
CA GLU A 757 -25.74 -34.60 -14.76
C GLU A 757 -24.27 -35.00 -14.64
N ILE A 758 -23.37 -34.12 -15.10
CA ILE A 758 -21.93 -34.34 -15.06
C ILE A 758 -21.42 -34.34 -13.62
N ALA A 759 -21.94 -33.45 -12.77
CA ALA A 759 -21.58 -33.44 -11.36
C ALA A 759 -21.96 -34.77 -10.66
N LYS A 760 -23.16 -35.31 -10.90
CA LYS A 760 -23.58 -36.62 -10.37
C LYS A 760 -22.72 -37.77 -10.91
N LYS A 761 -22.28 -37.68 -12.17
CA LYS A 761 -21.36 -38.66 -12.77
C LYS A 761 -20.01 -38.67 -12.04
N ARG A 762 -19.45 -37.49 -11.77
CA ARG A 762 -18.20 -37.32 -11.02
C ARG A 762 -18.31 -37.80 -9.56
N GLU A 763 -19.46 -37.56 -8.91
CA GLU A 763 -19.74 -38.07 -7.57
C GLU A 763 -19.68 -39.61 -7.51
N LYS A 764 -20.35 -40.29 -8.45
CA LYS A 764 -20.29 -41.76 -8.57
C LYS A 764 -18.87 -42.24 -8.86
N ALA A 765 -18.14 -41.57 -9.74
CA ALA A 765 -16.77 -41.92 -10.08
C ALA A 765 -15.82 -41.77 -8.87
N TYR A 766 -16.01 -40.73 -8.08
CA TYR A 766 -15.26 -40.50 -6.85
C TYR A 766 -15.48 -41.62 -5.83
N ASP A 767 -16.73 -42.02 -5.59
CA ASP A 767 -17.05 -43.09 -4.63
C ASP A 767 -16.51 -44.45 -5.14
N ARG A 768 -16.60 -44.72 -6.45
CA ARG A 768 -15.96 -45.89 -7.11
C ARG A 768 -14.45 -45.91 -6.87
N LEU A 769 -13.78 -44.78 -7.12
CA LEU A 769 -12.33 -44.68 -6.97
C LEU A 769 -11.94 -44.92 -5.50
N LYS A 770 -12.70 -44.37 -4.55
CA LYS A 770 -12.51 -44.58 -3.12
C LYS A 770 -12.64 -46.02 -2.70
N GLU A 771 -13.68 -46.71 -3.15
CA GLU A 771 -13.87 -48.13 -2.85
C GLU A 771 -12.73 -48.98 -3.44
N LYS A 772 -12.35 -48.72 -4.70
CA LYS A 772 -11.28 -49.46 -5.36
C LYS A 772 -9.93 -49.25 -4.69
N TRP A 773 -9.61 -48.03 -4.26
CA TRP A 773 -8.40 -47.73 -3.51
C TRP A 773 -8.38 -48.45 -2.15
N GLY A 774 -9.49 -48.41 -1.41
CA GLY A 774 -9.60 -49.13 -0.13
C GLY A 774 -9.40 -50.63 -0.25
N LYS A 775 -9.81 -51.24 -1.39
CA LYS A 775 -9.58 -52.67 -1.67
C LYS A 775 -8.15 -52.98 -2.14
N THR A 776 -7.53 -52.08 -2.90
CA THR A 776 -6.24 -52.35 -3.56
C THR A 776 -5.05 -52.01 -2.67
N PHE A 777 -5.17 -51.01 -1.80
CA PHE A 777 -4.07 -50.49 -0.96
C PHE A 777 -4.40 -50.43 0.55
N PRO A 778 -5.11 -51.41 1.15
CA PRO A 778 -5.58 -51.30 2.54
C PRO A 778 -4.43 -51.15 3.54
N LYS A 779 -3.33 -51.90 3.39
CA LYS A 779 -2.18 -51.81 4.31
C LYS A 779 -1.39 -50.55 4.08
N SER A 780 -1.19 -50.13 2.83
CA SER A 780 -0.50 -48.88 2.51
C SER A 780 -1.23 -47.68 3.11
N LEU A 781 -2.56 -47.63 3.02
CA LEU A 781 -3.38 -46.57 3.65
C LEU A 781 -3.27 -46.59 5.18
N ALA A 782 -3.32 -47.78 5.80
CA ALA A 782 -3.15 -47.92 7.24
C ALA A 782 -1.76 -47.44 7.72
N HIS A 783 -0.69 -47.81 7.00
CA HIS A 783 0.65 -47.32 7.29
C HIS A 783 0.78 -45.82 7.09
N ALA A 784 0.20 -45.26 6.03
CA ALA A 784 0.24 -43.83 5.79
C ALA A 784 -0.45 -43.05 6.93
N ALA A 785 -1.61 -43.52 7.41
CA ALA A 785 -2.31 -42.96 8.55
C ALA A 785 -1.47 -43.03 9.84
N GLU A 786 -0.77 -44.14 10.09
CA GLU A 786 0.09 -44.30 11.26
C GLU A 786 1.33 -43.42 11.19
N PHE A 787 2.06 -43.45 10.06
CA PHE A 787 3.25 -42.61 9.86
C PHE A 787 2.92 -41.12 9.96
N LYS A 788 1.75 -40.68 9.52
CA LYS A 788 1.31 -39.28 9.70
C LYS A 788 1.23 -38.85 11.16
N LYS A 789 1.17 -39.74 12.15
CA LYS A 789 1.21 -39.34 13.57
C LYS A 789 2.61 -38.84 13.97
N GLY A 790 3.67 -39.54 13.56
CA GLY A 790 5.05 -39.26 13.96
C GLY A 790 5.98 -38.66 12.91
N PHE A 791 5.63 -38.72 11.61
CA PHE A 791 6.52 -38.37 10.50
C PHE A 791 6.02 -37.12 9.76
N SER A 792 6.66 -35.97 10.05
CA SER A 792 6.30 -34.65 9.50
C SER A 792 6.37 -34.59 7.98
N ASP A 793 7.35 -35.24 7.38
CA ASP A 793 7.62 -35.13 5.95
C ASP A 793 6.49 -35.76 5.13
N LEU A 794 5.89 -36.83 5.66
CA LEU A 794 4.72 -37.45 5.05
C LEU A 794 3.51 -36.54 5.10
N ARG A 795 3.25 -35.91 6.26
CA ARG A 795 2.20 -34.89 6.39
C ARG A 795 2.44 -33.73 5.42
N PHE A 796 3.69 -33.27 5.32
CA PHE A 796 4.12 -32.19 4.42
C PHE A 796 4.02 -32.57 2.94
N ALA A 797 4.23 -33.83 2.57
CA ALA A 797 4.10 -34.28 1.18
C ALA A 797 2.62 -34.48 0.77
N ALA A 798 1.80 -35.09 1.64
CA ALA A 798 0.37 -35.28 1.41
C ALA A 798 -0.31 -33.92 1.17
N SER A 799 0.01 -32.96 2.04
CA SER A 799 0.54 -31.67 1.64
C SER A 799 -0.28 -30.85 0.61
N ASN A 800 0.24 -29.98 -0.24
CA ASN A 800 1.36 -29.95 -1.18
C ASN A 800 1.24 -30.84 -2.43
N ARG A 801 0.40 -31.89 -2.48
CA ARG A 801 0.10 -32.61 -3.75
C ARG A 801 -1.19 -32.17 -4.43
N VAL A 802 -2.20 -31.80 -3.63
CA VAL A 802 -3.54 -31.42 -4.10
C VAL A 802 -3.71 -29.91 -3.96
N PHE A 803 -4.35 -29.28 -4.95
CA PHE A 803 -4.68 -27.87 -4.88
C PHE A 803 -5.59 -27.58 -3.66
N LEU A 804 -5.23 -26.57 -2.87
CA LEU A 804 -5.77 -26.28 -1.53
C LEU A 804 -7.29 -26.53 -1.36
N PRO A 805 -8.19 -25.99 -2.20
CA PRO A 805 -9.64 -26.16 -2.00
C PRO A 805 -10.16 -27.60 -2.10
N PHE A 806 -9.46 -28.49 -2.81
CA PHE A 806 -9.90 -29.88 -3.06
C PHE A 806 -9.44 -30.85 -1.98
N ARG A 807 -8.42 -30.47 -1.22
CA ARG A 807 -7.65 -31.34 -0.33
C ARG A 807 -8.52 -32.07 0.71
N LYS A 808 -9.37 -31.33 1.42
CA LYS A 808 -10.18 -31.83 2.55
C LYS A 808 -10.99 -33.08 2.21
N HIS A 809 -11.50 -33.18 0.98
CA HIS A 809 -12.31 -34.34 0.59
C HIS A 809 -11.47 -35.57 0.29
N LEU A 810 -10.19 -35.42 -0.06
CA LEU A 810 -9.29 -36.52 -0.39
C LEU A 810 -8.49 -37.05 0.80
N GLU A 811 -8.56 -36.37 1.93
CA GLU A 811 -7.93 -36.82 3.16
C GLU A 811 -8.40 -38.25 3.49
N ASP A 812 -7.46 -39.05 3.99
CA ASP A 812 -7.63 -40.41 4.53
C ASP A 812 -7.86 -41.57 3.56
N TRP A 813 -8.28 -41.36 2.31
CA TRP A 813 -8.55 -42.49 1.40
C TRP A 813 -7.76 -42.48 0.08
N CYS A 814 -7.28 -41.32 -0.36
CA CYS A 814 -6.54 -41.15 -1.62
C CYS A 814 -5.10 -40.69 -1.36
N ASP A 815 -4.43 -41.28 -0.37
CA ASP A 815 -3.05 -40.97 -0.05
C ASP A 815 -2.10 -41.70 -1.03
N PRO A 816 -1.36 -40.98 -1.88
CA PRO A 816 -0.48 -41.60 -2.87
C PRO A 816 0.81 -42.17 -2.26
N THR A 817 0.97 -42.11 -0.94
CA THR A 817 2.09 -42.71 -0.22
C THR A 817 2.20 -44.18 -0.58
N THR A 818 3.37 -44.54 -1.10
CA THR A 818 3.66 -45.92 -1.48
C THR A 818 4.69 -46.47 -0.50
N VAL A 819 4.26 -47.43 0.32
CA VAL A 819 5.12 -48.13 1.25
C VAL A 819 5.62 -49.38 0.54
N VAL A 820 6.94 -49.46 0.31
CA VAL A 820 7.56 -50.48 -0.54
C VAL A 820 8.46 -51.40 0.26
N THR A 821 8.50 -52.69 -0.13
CA THR A 821 9.32 -53.71 0.54
C THR A 821 10.42 -54.25 -0.35
N LYS A 822 10.21 -54.29 -1.67
CA LYS A 822 11.14 -54.85 -2.66
C LYS A 822 11.08 -54.09 -3.97
N THR A 823 12.13 -54.23 -4.77
CA THR A 823 12.16 -53.76 -6.17
C THR A 823 12.58 -54.91 -7.09
N ASN A 824 12.09 -54.90 -8.33
CA ASN A 824 12.49 -55.83 -9.39
C ASN A 824 12.56 -55.07 -10.72
N ARG A 825 13.76 -54.91 -11.30
CA ARG A 825 13.99 -53.99 -12.43
C ARG A 825 13.41 -52.59 -12.18
N MET A 826 12.35 -52.22 -12.89
CA MET A 826 11.62 -50.94 -12.76
C MET A 826 10.39 -51.01 -11.84
N MET A 827 10.06 -52.19 -11.32
CA MET A 827 8.87 -52.42 -10.50
C MET A 827 9.16 -52.22 -9.01
N LEU A 828 8.21 -51.61 -8.31
CA LEU A 828 8.14 -51.55 -6.85
C LEU A 828 7.07 -52.52 -6.38
N LYS A 829 7.42 -53.35 -5.39
CA LYS A 829 6.46 -54.18 -4.66
C LYS A 829 6.05 -53.46 -3.39
N ASP A 830 4.79 -53.05 -3.31
CA ASP A 830 4.24 -52.41 -2.11
C ASP A 830 3.96 -53.42 -0.98
N VAL A 831 3.53 -52.93 0.19
CA VAL A 831 3.17 -53.78 1.35
C VAL A 831 1.90 -54.60 1.15
N ASP A 832 1.08 -54.22 0.17
CA ASP A 832 -0.15 -54.92 -0.23
C ASP A 832 0.15 -56.05 -1.22
N GLY A 833 1.36 -56.09 -1.78
CA GLY A 833 1.83 -57.10 -2.73
C GLY A 833 1.67 -56.70 -4.20
N ASN A 834 1.19 -55.47 -4.47
CA ASN A 834 1.01 -54.95 -5.82
C ASN A 834 2.35 -54.62 -6.47
N ASP A 835 2.45 -54.91 -7.76
CA ASP A 835 3.59 -54.53 -8.60
C ASP A 835 3.29 -53.20 -9.31
N LEU A 836 4.10 -52.18 -9.02
CA LEU A 836 3.92 -50.81 -9.50
C LEU A 836 5.10 -50.39 -10.38
N ILE A 837 4.84 -49.90 -11.60
CA ILE A 837 5.89 -49.39 -12.50
C ILE A 837 6.41 -48.06 -11.93
N ASP A 838 7.69 -47.96 -11.58
CA ASP A 838 8.28 -46.72 -11.11
C ASP A 838 8.70 -45.81 -12.26
N ILE A 839 7.94 -44.73 -12.44
CA ILE A 839 8.33 -43.59 -13.28
C ILE A 839 8.67 -42.35 -12.45
N ALA A 840 8.69 -42.47 -11.11
CA ALA A 840 9.25 -41.44 -10.24
C ALA A 840 10.78 -41.37 -10.36
N GLY A 841 11.42 -42.53 -10.60
CA GLY A 841 12.87 -42.68 -10.77
C GLY A 841 13.64 -42.29 -9.52
N SER A 842 13.08 -42.55 -8.33
CA SER A 842 13.65 -42.15 -7.03
C SER A 842 14.12 -40.67 -7.01
N TYR A 843 13.26 -39.75 -7.44
CA TYR A 843 13.56 -38.30 -7.53
C TYR A 843 14.75 -37.96 -8.43
N GLY A 844 15.01 -38.80 -9.44
CA GLY A 844 16.13 -38.68 -10.37
C GLY A 844 17.38 -39.48 -9.97
N VAL A 845 17.41 -40.08 -8.76
CA VAL A 845 18.53 -40.95 -8.33
C VAL A 845 18.62 -42.20 -9.20
N ASN A 846 17.50 -42.84 -9.52
CA ASN A 846 17.50 -44.08 -10.30
C ASN A 846 17.70 -43.76 -11.79
N VAL A 847 18.96 -43.67 -12.21
CA VAL A 847 19.34 -43.52 -13.63
C VAL A 847 19.40 -44.87 -14.32
N CYS A 848 20.06 -45.86 -13.73
CA CYS A 848 20.43 -47.09 -14.43
C CYS A 848 19.54 -48.32 -14.13
N GLY A 849 18.56 -48.21 -13.24
CA GLY A 849 17.70 -49.32 -12.82
C GLY A 849 18.10 -49.89 -11.45
N TYR A 850 17.12 -50.37 -10.68
CA TYR A 850 17.36 -50.77 -9.28
C TYR A 850 18.34 -51.95 -9.14
N ASP A 851 18.37 -52.85 -10.11
CA ASP A 851 19.22 -54.05 -10.02
C ASP A 851 20.71 -53.71 -10.16
N LEU A 852 21.04 -52.69 -10.95
CA LEU A 852 22.41 -52.16 -11.02
C LEU A 852 22.79 -51.46 -9.71
N TYR A 853 21.91 -50.65 -9.10
CA TYR A 853 22.20 -50.07 -7.78
C TYR A 853 22.43 -51.15 -6.70
N LYS A 854 21.62 -52.22 -6.68
CA LYS A 854 21.85 -53.38 -5.79
C LYS A 854 23.20 -54.05 -6.06
N LYS A 855 23.65 -54.10 -7.33
CA LYS A 855 24.97 -54.63 -7.69
C LYS A 855 26.09 -53.71 -7.17
N PHE A 856 25.97 -52.39 -7.38
CA PHE A 856 26.95 -51.41 -6.88
C PHE A 856 27.07 -51.46 -5.35
N LEU A 857 25.95 -51.56 -4.64
CA LEU A 857 25.92 -51.71 -3.18
C LEU A 857 26.63 -52.98 -2.71
N ARG A 858 26.32 -54.13 -3.31
CA ARG A 858 26.97 -55.41 -2.95
C ARG A 858 28.47 -55.39 -3.23
N ASN A 859 28.87 -54.92 -4.40
CA ASN A 859 30.27 -54.86 -4.81
C ASN A 859 31.05 -53.83 -3.99
N GLY A 860 30.46 -52.65 -3.76
CA GLY A 860 31.03 -51.59 -2.92
C GLY A 860 31.24 -52.06 -1.49
N MET A 861 30.24 -52.71 -0.89
CA MET A 861 30.37 -53.30 0.45
C MET A 861 31.43 -54.39 0.49
N LYS A 862 31.55 -55.23 -0.54
CA LYS A 862 32.64 -56.21 -0.64
C LYS A 862 34.01 -55.55 -0.71
N LYS A 863 34.16 -54.41 -1.40
CA LYS A 863 35.43 -53.68 -1.55
C LYS A 863 35.94 -53.06 -0.25
N VAL A 864 35.06 -52.64 0.65
CA VAL A 864 35.45 -51.93 1.89
C VAL A 864 34.95 -52.60 3.17
N GLY A 865 34.40 -53.81 3.08
CA GLY A 865 33.69 -54.46 4.17
C GLY A 865 34.55 -54.71 5.40
N ASP A 866 35.82 -55.08 5.19
CA ASP A 866 36.79 -55.31 6.26
C ASP A 866 37.15 -54.03 7.03
N LEU A 867 36.96 -52.86 6.43
CA LEU A 867 37.16 -51.56 7.08
C LEU A 867 35.94 -51.17 7.94
N GLY A 868 34.72 -51.53 7.51
CA GLY A 868 33.48 -51.09 8.14
C GLY A 868 33.20 -49.58 7.95
N CYS A 869 32.70 -48.93 9.00
CA CYS A 869 32.24 -47.52 8.99
C CYS A 869 33.30 -46.54 9.54
N VAL A 870 34.58 -46.71 9.20
CA VAL A 870 35.64 -45.81 9.65
C VAL A 870 35.46 -44.41 9.05
N LEU A 871 35.55 -43.38 9.90
CA LEU A 871 35.44 -41.96 9.55
C LEU A 871 36.72 -41.22 9.94
N GLY A 872 37.13 -40.24 9.12
CA GLY A 872 38.34 -39.43 9.33
C GLY A 872 39.47 -39.82 8.37
N PRO A 873 40.10 -41.01 8.52
CA PRO A 873 41.06 -41.52 7.54
C PRO A 873 40.43 -41.76 6.16
N LEU A 874 41.25 -41.67 5.11
CA LEU A 874 40.82 -41.84 3.72
C LEU A 874 41.11 -43.25 3.21
N HIS A 875 40.18 -43.82 2.44
CA HIS A 875 40.37 -45.11 1.76
C HIS A 875 40.99 -44.92 0.36
N PRO A 876 41.90 -45.82 -0.12
CA PRO A 876 42.57 -45.68 -1.42
C PRO A 876 41.67 -45.51 -2.65
N VAL A 877 40.44 -46.05 -2.60
CA VAL A 877 39.44 -45.90 -3.68
C VAL A 877 39.14 -44.44 -4.05
N LEU A 878 39.39 -43.51 -3.11
CA LEU A 878 39.25 -42.07 -3.33
C LEU A 878 40.00 -41.61 -4.58
N LYS A 879 41.23 -42.09 -4.79
CA LYS A 879 42.10 -41.61 -5.89
C LYS A 879 41.45 -41.84 -7.25
N GLU A 880 40.97 -43.05 -7.48
CA GLU A 880 40.36 -43.43 -8.75
C GLU A 880 39.05 -42.68 -9.00
N ASN A 881 38.23 -42.49 -7.96
CA ASN A 881 37.01 -41.67 -8.07
C ASN A 881 37.33 -40.23 -8.45
N VAL A 882 38.33 -39.62 -7.82
CA VAL A 882 38.76 -38.25 -8.14
C VAL A 882 39.18 -38.14 -9.61
N ASP A 883 39.94 -39.11 -10.12
CA ASP A 883 40.40 -39.10 -11.52
C ASP A 883 39.21 -39.21 -12.49
N MET A 884 38.30 -40.17 -12.27
CA MET A 884 37.12 -40.36 -13.13
C MET A 884 36.16 -39.16 -13.07
N ILE A 885 35.98 -38.54 -11.89
CA ILE A 885 35.14 -37.34 -11.75
C ILE A 885 35.75 -36.16 -12.49
N ARG A 886 37.08 -35.97 -12.41
CA ARG A 886 37.80 -34.93 -13.16
C ARG A 886 37.66 -35.11 -14.67
N GLU A 887 37.77 -36.35 -15.15
CA GLU A 887 37.55 -36.70 -16.56
C GLU A 887 36.12 -36.31 -16.99
N VAL A 888 35.10 -36.75 -16.23
CA VAL A 888 33.68 -36.45 -16.49
C VAL A 888 33.37 -34.95 -16.45
N ALA A 889 33.94 -34.22 -15.48
CA ALA A 889 33.71 -32.79 -15.33
C ALA A 889 34.44 -31.94 -16.39
N GLY A 890 35.32 -32.53 -17.20
CA GLY A 890 36.19 -31.80 -18.13
C GLY A 890 37.25 -30.97 -17.42
N LYS A 891 37.74 -31.44 -16.27
CA LYS A 891 38.67 -30.75 -15.37
C LYS A 891 39.92 -31.61 -15.09
N PRO A 892 40.76 -31.90 -16.11
CA PRO A 892 41.89 -32.81 -15.97
C PRO A 892 42.90 -32.37 -14.92
N ASP A 893 43.02 -31.07 -14.59
CA ASP A 893 43.86 -30.51 -13.51
C ASP A 893 43.07 -29.97 -12.32
N GLY A 894 41.76 -30.22 -12.29
CA GLY A 894 40.85 -29.75 -11.25
C GLY A 894 40.98 -30.52 -9.94
N GLU A 895 40.19 -30.07 -8.96
CA GLU A 895 40.07 -30.70 -7.65
C GLU A 895 38.63 -31.11 -7.38
N VAL A 896 38.44 -32.00 -6.40
CA VAL A 896 37.14 -32.59 -6.05
C VAL A 896 36.93 -32.49 -4.54
N SER A 897 35.71 -32.11 -4.13
CA SER A 897 35.27 -32.12 -2.74
C SER A 897 34.02 -32.98 -2.58
N PHE A 898 33.96 -33.76 -1.50
CA PHE A 898 32.87 -34.68 -1.20
C PHE A 898 32.01 -34.20 -0.01
N HIS A 899 30.71 -34.41 -0.13
CA HIS A 899 29.64 -33.97 0.76
C HIS A 899 28.55 -35.06 0.82
N MET A 900 27.53 -34.88 1.67
CA MET A 900 26.45 -35.86 1.87
C MET A 900 25.18 -35.57 1.07
N SER A 901 25.07 -34.38 0.51
CA SER A 901 23.93 -34.02 -0.34
C SER A 901 24.30 -33.03 -1.43
N GLY A 902 23.47 -32.97 -2.48
CA GLY A 902 23.57 -31.92 -3.49
C GLY A 902 23.40 -30.51 -2.91
N THR A 903 22.59 -30.34 -1.86
CA THR A 903 22.45 -29.06 -1.14
C THR A 903 23.81 -28.62 -0.58
N GLU A 904 24.53 -29.52 0.11
CA GLU A 904 25.86 -29.22 0.64
C GLU A 904 26.89 -28.92 -0.46
N ALA A 905 26.82 -29.63 -1.60
CA ALA A 905 27.67 -29.35 -2.74
C ALA A 905 27.43 -27.92 -3.29
N VAL A 906 26.17 -27.51 -3.45
CA VAL A 906 25.82 -26.14 -3.87
C VAL A 906 26.27 -25.10 -2.84
N MET A 907 26.10 -25.36 -1.54
CA MET A 907 26.59 -24.49 -0.46
C MET A 907 28.12 -24.32 -0.55
N CYS A 908 28.84 -25.42 -0.76
CA CYS A 908 30.29 -25.41 -0.91
C CYS A 908 30.72 -24.60 -2.15
N ALA A 909 30.14 -24.88 -3.32
CA ALA A 909 30.47 -24.18 -4.56
C ALA A 909 30.18 -22.67 -4.46
N THR A 910 29.07 -22.29 -3.84
CA THR A 910 28.73 -20.88 -3.60
C THR A 910 29.74 -20.20 -2.67
N ARG A 911 30.15 -20.88 -1.59
CA ARG A 911 31.17 -20.36 -0.67
C ARG A 911 32.52 -20.22 -1.34
N LEU A 912 32.93 -21.21 -2.14
CA LEU A 912 34.18 -21.19 -2.91
C LEU A 912 34.21 -20.05 -3.94
N ALA A 913 33.12 -19.83 -4.67
CA ALA A 913 33.02 -18.72 -5.62
C ALA A 913 33.19 -17.36 -4.91
N ARG A 914 32.48 -17.14 -3.79
CA ARG A 914 32.60 -15.91 -2.97
C ARG A 914 34.00 -15.73 -2.40
N PHE A 915 34.58 -16.81 -1.89
CA PHE A 915 35.93 -16.81 -1.33
C PHE A 915 36.97 -16.47 -2.38
N ASN A 916 36.96 -17.12 -3.54
CA ASN A 916 38.00 -16.91 -4.55
C ASN A 916 37.82 -15.59 -5.31
N LYS A 917 36.58 -15.15 -5.58
CA LYS A 917 36.34 -13.88 -6.27
C LYS A 917 36.34 -12.66 -5.36
N LYS A 918 36.28 -12.82 -4.03
CA LYS A 918 36.17 -11.72 -3.05
C LYS A 918 34.95 -10.82 -3.31
N ARG A 919 33.87 -11.43 -3.81
CA ARG A 919 32.59 -10.79 -4.15
C ARG A 919 31.47 -11.48 -3.37
N LYS A 920 30.39 -10.76 -3.09
CA LYS A 920 29.31 -11.26 -2.21
C LYS A 920 28.11 -11.81 -2.98
N MET A 921 27.75 -11.20 -4.11
CA MET A 921 26.49 -11.52 -4.80
C MET A 921 26.58 -12.82 -5.60
N MET A 922 25.52 -13.61 -5.53
CA MET A 922 25.28 -14.72 -6.45
C MET A 922 24.13 -14.36 -7.39
N VAL A 923 24.15 -14.91 -8.60
CA VAL A 923 23.01 -14.87 -9.51
C VAL A 923 22.45 -16.28 -9.63
N VAL A 924 21.13 -16.38 -9.55
CA VAL A 924 20.35 -17.58 -9.86
C VAL A 924 19.24 -17.20 -10.83
N PHE A 925 18.60 -18.18 -11.44
CA PHE A 925 17.51 -17.95 -12.37
C PHE A 925 16.16 -18.36 -11.76
N GLY A 926 15.10 -17.63 -12.13
CA GLY A 926 13.76 -17.81 -11.56
C GLY A 926 13.25 -19.24 -11.69
N GLY A 927 12.73 -19.79 -10.59
CA GLY A 927 12.18 -21.14 -10.54
C GLY A 927 13.19 -22.28 -10.45
N ALA A 928 14.49 -22.01 -10.41
CA ALA A 928 15.51 -23.05 -10.31
C ALA A 928 15.47 -23.71 -8.93
N TYR A 929 15.71 -25.02 -8.87
CA TYR A 929 15.91 -25.72 -7.60
C TYR A 929 17.37 -26.12 -7.45
N HIS A 930 17.98 -25.66 -6.35
CA HIS A 930 19.39 -25.83 -6.02
C HIS A 930 19.61 -26.45 -4.63
N GLY A 931 18.60 -27.16 -4.14
CA GLY A 931 18.51 -27.59 -2.75
C GLY A 931 17.67 -26.65 -1.91
N TRP A 932 17.50 -27.00 -0.64
CA TRP A 932 16.65 -26.29 0.33
C TRP A 932 17.42 -25.27 1.17
N TRP A 933 18.69 -25.01 0.85
CA TRP A 933 19.46 -24.01 1.57
C TRP A 933 18.93 -22.59 1.29
N ASP A 934 18.61 -21.86 2.35
CA ASP A 934 18.03 -20.51 2.31
C ASP A 934 18.79 -19.53 1.41
N GLY A 935 20.11 -19.73 1.25
CA GLY A 935 20.96 -18.87 0.44
C GLY A 935 20.78 -19.03 -1.07
N VAL A 936 20.00 -19.99 -1.56
CA VAL A 936 19.69 -20.16 -3.00
C VAL A 936 18.25 -20.59 -3.28
N GLN A 937 17.43 -20.86 -2.25
CA GLN A 937 16.02 -21.21 -2.43
C GLN A 937 15.16 -19.97 -2.71
N THR A 938 14.77 -19.77 -3.98
CA THR A 938 14.08 -18.54 -4.41
C THR A 938 12.55 -18.62 -4.37
N ILE A 939 11.97 -19.78 -4.08
CA ILE A 939 10.51 -20.02 -4.09
C ILE A 939 9.94 -20.20 -2.68
N ALA A 940 8.67 -20.62 -2.58
CA ALA A 940 7.96 -20.85 -1.32
C ALA A 940 8.76 -21.76 -0.35
N GLY A 941 8.61 -21.51 0.96
CA GLY A 941 9.25 -22.26 2.03
C GLY A 941 10.59 -21.71 2.54
N ASN A 942 11.03 -20.53 2.05
CA ASN A 942 12.21 -19.83 2.56
C ASN A 942 11.82 -18.48 3.17
N GLU A 943 12.03 -18.33 4.49
CA GLU A 943 11.71 -17.12 5.25
C GLU A 943 12.84 -16.08 5.26
N ARG A 944 14.07 -16.46 4.86
CA ARG A 944 15.22 -15.55 4.83
C ARG A 944 15.15 -14.58 3.65
N SER A 945 15.32 -13.29 3.93
CA SER A 945 15.65 -12.30 2.90
C SER A 945 17.07 -12.52 2.37
N ALA A 946 17.21 -12.97 1.12
CA ALA A 946 18.50 -13.27 0.49
C ALA A 946 19.07 -12.04 -0.22
N ALA A 947 19.48 -11.02 0.54
CA ALA A 947 20.04 -9.77 0.00
C ALA A 947 21.33 -9.98 -0.82
N ASP A 948 21.98 -11.14 -0.66
CA ASP A 948 23.21 -11.57 -1.32
C ASP A 948 22.99 -12.43 -2.58
N VAL A 949 21.75 -12.52 -3.08
CA VAL A 949 21.35 -13.32 -4.24
C VAL A 949 20.42 -12.51 -5.15
N ILE A 950 20.67 -12.57 -6.46
CA ILE A 950 19.83 -11.94 -7.49
C ILE A 950 19.15 -13.04 -8.29
N THR A 951 17.81 -13.03 -8.33
CA THR A 951 17.02 -14.01 -9.09
C THR A 951 16.57 -13.41 -10.43
N LEU A 952 17.31 -13.68 -11.49
CA LEU A 952 17.05 -13.13 -12.83
C LEU A 952 16.13 -14.01 -13.67
N LYS A 953 15.59 -13.44 -14.76
CA LYS A 953 14.84 -14.20 -15.76
C LYS A 953 15.76 -15.07 -16.60
N ASP A 954 15.45 -16.37 -16.71
CA ASP A 954 16.12 -17.31 -17.62
C ASP A 954 15.72 -17.03 -19.08
N LEU A 955 16.59 -17.35 -20.04
CA LEU A 955 16.40 -17.09 -21.49
C LEU A 955 16.17 -15.62 -21.90
N ASP A 956 16.37 -14.66 -21.00
CA ASP A 956 16.21 -13.23 -21.30
C ASP A 956 17.59 -12.56 -21.54
N PRO A 957 17.88 -12.03 -22.74
CA PRO A 957 19.14 -11.33 -23.01
C PRO A 957 19.42 -10.17 -22.04
N ALA A 958 18.38 -9.48 -21.54
CA ALA A 958 18.55 -8.36 -20.61
C ALA A 958 19.07 -8.81 -19.22
N SER A 959 18.84 -10.07 -18.84
CA SER A 959 19.49 -10.66 -17.65
C SER A 959 21.01 -10.70 -17.80
N LEU A 960 21.53 -10.95 -19.01
CA LEU A 960 22.97 -10.90 -19.26
C LEU A 960 23.52 -9.48 -19.12
N ASP A 961 22.73 -8.45 -19.47
CA ASP A 961 23.12 -7.05 -19.29
C ASP A 961 23.20 -6.68 -17.82
N VAL A 962 22.28 -7.15 -16.98
CA VAL A 962 22.37 -6.99 -15.52
C VAL A 962 23.67 -7.61 -14.99
N ILE A 963 24.01 -8.82 -15.44
CA ILE A 963 25.27 -9.49 -15.06
C ILE A 963 26.49 -8.65 -15.47
N ARG A 964 26.50 -8.10 -16.69
CA ARG A 964 27.59 -7.20 -17.17
C ARG A 964 27.69 -5.90 -16.36
N MET A 965 26.54 -5.28 -16.06
CA MET A 965 26.45 -4.02 -15.32
C MET A 965 26.90 -4.20 -13.87
N ARG A 966 26.58 -5.34 -13.24
CA ARG A 966 26.90 -5.65 -11.82
C ARG A 966 28.10 -6.58 -11.64
N ARG A 967 28.92 -6.79 -12.68
CA ARG A 967 30.06 -7.72 -12.67
C ARG A 967 31.02 -7.61 -11.48
N ARG A 968 31.20 -6.39 -10.94
CA ARG A 968 32.09 -6.14 -9.80
C ARG A 968 31.53 -6.67 -8.47
N GLU A 969 30.23 -6.93 -8.38
CA GLU A 969 29.54 -7.39 -7.18
C GLU A 969 29.29 -8.90 -7.19
N ILE A 970 29.24 -9.51 -8.39
CA ILE A 970 28.83 -10.91 -8.61
C ILE A 970 30.04 -11.84 -8.54
N ALA A 971 30.01 -12.78 -7.59
CA ALA A 971 30.98 -13.84 -7.44
C ALA A 971 30.74 -14.99 -8.44
N GLY A 972 29.48 -15.39 -8.61
CA GLY A 972 29.13 -16.47 -9.52
C GLY A 972 27.69 -16.46 -9.97
N VAL A 973 27.45 -17.14 -11.09
CA VAL A 973 26.13 -17.47 -11.62
C VAL A 973 25.92 -18.97 -11.42
N LEU A 974 24.91 -19.33 -10.64
CA LEU A 974 24.49 -20.69 -10.40
C LEU A 974 23.28 -21.01 -11.29
N ILE A 975 23.42 -22.03 -12.14
CA ILE A 975 22.38 -22.44 -13.09
C ILE A 975 22.16 -23.94 -13.02
N ASN A 976 20.90 -24.36 -13.06
CA ASN A 976 20.51 -25.77 -13.16
C ASN A 976 20.08 -26.03 -14.61
N PRO A 977 20.88 -26.74 -15.43
CA PRO A 977 20.58 -26.92 -16.85
C PRO A 977 19.26 -27.65 -17.14
N LEU A 978 18.65 -28.31 -16.13
CA LEU A 978 17.31 -28.89 -16.26
C LEU A 978 16.22 -27.83 -16.45
N GLN A 979 16.48 -26.56 -16.10
CA GLN A 979 15.53 -25.46 -16.30
C GLN A 979 15.17 -25.23 -17.78
N ALA A 980 15.93 -25.77 -18.73
CA ALA A 980 15.53 -25.84 -20.14
C ALA A 980 14.09 -26.38 -20.31
N PHE A 981 13.66 -27.26 -19.42
CA PHE A 981 12.34 -27.87 -19.45
C PHE A 981 11.22 -26.94 -18.94
N HIS A 982 11.52 -25.96 -18.09
CA HIS A 982 10.54 -25.06 -17.46
C HIS A 982 11.23 -23.75 -17.07
N PRO A 983 11.68 -22.95 -18.07
CA PRO A 983 12.39 -21.71 -17.79
C PRO A 983 11.49 -20.76 -17.00
N ASN A 984 12.07 -20.03 -16.03
CA ASN A 984 11.37 -19.05 -15.19
C ASN A 984 10.25 -19.60 -14.28
N SER A 985 10.09 -20.92 -14.21
CA SER A 985 9.04 -21.58 -13.44
C SER A 985 9.64 -22.61 -12.49
N PRO A 986 9.03 -22.87 -11.33
CA PRO A 986 9.47 -23.96 -10.46
C PRO A 986 9.37 -25.30 -11.20
N PRO A 987 10.03 -26.37 -10.69
CA PRO A 987 9.75 -27.73 -11.11
C PRO A 987 8.24 -27.95 -11.28
N PRO A 988 7.77 -28.37 -12.46
CA PRO A 988 6.35 -28.58 -12.70
C PRO A 988 5.81 -29.58 -11.67
N SER A 989 4.82 -29.13 -10.89
CA SER A 989 4.05 -29.96 -9.98
C SER A 989 2.57 -29.92 -10.35
N ASP A 990 1.77 -30.83 -9.80
CA ASP A 990 0.33 -30.86 -10.05
C ASP A 990 -0.42 -29.66 -9.43
N LEU A 991 0.19 -28.96 -8.45
CA LEU A 991 -0.36 -27.69 -7.94
C LEU A 991 -0.47 -26.61 -9.03
N VAL A 992 0.44 -26.60 -10.00
CA VAL A 992 0.47 -25.61 -11.10
C VAL A 992 -0.62 -25.88 -12.15
N LEU A 993 -1.26 -27.06 -12.12
CA LEU A 993 -2.36 -27.39 -13.02
C LEU A 993 -3.66 -26.64 -12.69
N ALA A 994 -3.80 -26.14 -11.46
CA ALA A 994 -4.97 -25.35 -11.07
C ALA A 994 -5.20 -24.13 -11.99
N SER A 995 -4.11 -23.50 -12.46
CA SER A 995 -4.12 -22.35 -13.36
C SER A 995 -3.92 -22.71 -14.84
N ASN A 996 -3.90 -24.01 -15.16
CA ASN A 996 -3.58 -24.57 -16.48
C ASN A 996 -2.33 -23.92 -17.13
N SER A 997 -1.30 -23.67 -16.32
CA SER A 997 -0.12 -22.90 -16.73
C SER A 997 1.14 -23.75 -16.88
N ARG A 998 1.03 -25.08 -16.76
CA ARG A 998 2.17 -25.97 -17.02
C ARG A 998 2.52 -25.90 -18.50
N LYS A 999 3.79 -25.63 -18.76
CA LYS A 999 4.39 -25.59 -20.10
C LYS A 999 5.75 -26.29 -20.06
N ALA A 1000 6.23 -26.70 -21.22
CA ALA A 1000 7.62 -27.12 -21.39
C ALA A 1000 8.28 -26.31 -22.51
N GLY A 1001 9.47 -25.75 -22.23
CA GLY A 1001 10.21 -24.92 -23.20
C GLY A 1001 9.60 -23.53 -23.47
N SER A 1002 9.98 -22.91 -24.59
CA SER A 1002 9.62 -21.55 -25.03
C SER A 1002 8.25 -21.45 -25.71
N GLU A 1003 7.21 -22.16 -25.24
CA GLU A 1003 5.82 -21.89 -25.62
C GLU A 1003 5.31 -20.55 -25.03
N ASN A 1004 6.13 -19.51 -25.12
CA ASN A 1004 5.86 -18.11 -24.81
C ASN A 1004 5.66 -17.36 -26.14
N GLY A 1005 4.55 -17.63 -26.81
CA GLY A 1005 4.07 -16.82 -27.93
C GLY A 1005 4.49 -17.32 -29.32
N HIS A 1006 3.47 -17.49 -30.16
CA HIS A 1006 3.49 -17.76 -31.60
C HIS A 1006 3.71 -19.20 -32.08
N ASP A 1007 2.67 -19.69 -32.78
CA ASP A 1007 2.52 -20.90 -33.60
C ASP A 1007 2.71 -22.28 -32.96
N THR A 1008 1.58 -22.85 -32.51
CA THR A 1008 1.39 -24.30 -32.32
C THR A 1008 0.55 -24.94 -33.42
N LYS A 1009 0.32 -24.25 -34.54
CA LYS A 1009 -0.29 -24.86 -35.73
C LYS A 1009 0.81 -25.19 -36.73
N SER A 1010 0.91 -26.46 -37.09
CA SER A 1010 1.80 -27.04 -38.08
C SER A 1010 3.28 -27.19 -37.68
N ASN A 1011 3.63 -28.43 -37.32
CA ASN A 1011 4.90 -29.16 -37.61
C ASN A 1011 5.28 -30.03 -36.41
N GLY A 1012 5.34 -31.34 -36.63
CA GLY A 1012 5.28 -32.40 -35.61
C GLY A 1012 6.20 -32.27 -34.38
N ALA A 1013 5.83 -32.98 -33.32
CA ALA A 1013 6.45 -32.96 -31.98
C ALA A 1013 8.00 -33.04 -31.92
N SER A 1014 8.66 -33.54 -32.97
CA SER A 1014 10.11 -33.64 -33.06
C SER A 1014 10.85 -32.35 -33.44
N SER A 1015 10.23 -31.42 -34.19
CA SER A 1015 10.90 -30.18 -34.62
C SER A 1015 10.99 -29.15 -33.49
N GLY A 1016 9.92 -28.99 -32.71
CA GLY A 1016 9.87 -28.05 -31.59
C GLY A 1016 10.87 -28.39 -30.48
N LEU A 1017 11.06 -29.68 -30.13
CA LEU A 1017 11.99 -30.07 -29.08
C LEU A 1017 13.46 -29.82 -29.46
N GLN A 1018 13.85 -30.16 -30.70
CA GLN A 1018 15.21 -29.92 -31.19
C GLN A 1018 15.53 -28.41 -31.22
N GLN A 1019 14.55 -27.60 -31.61
CA GLN A 1019 14.68 -26.14 -31.59
C GLN A 1019 14.84 -25.60 -30.15
N LEU A 1020 14.12 -26.16 -29.18
CA LEU A 1020 14.23 -25.80 -27.77
C LEU A 1020 15.59 -26.16 -27.17
N GLU A 1021 16.06 -27.38 -27.42
CA GLU A 1021 17.38 -27.85 -27.00
C GLU A 1021 18.48 -26.94 -27.56
N GLN A 1022 18.38 -26.60 -28.84
CA GLN A 1022 19.33 -25.71 -29.50
C GLN A 1022 19.26 -24.28 -28.95
N THR A 1023 18.06 -23.77 -28.66
CA THR A 1023 17.88 -22.43 -28.05
C THR A 1023 18.53 -22.36 -26.67
N TYR A 1024 18.29 -23.36 -25.81
CA TYR A 1024 18.89 -23.38 -24.48
C TYR A 1024 20.41 -23.60 -24.54
N LYS A 1025 20.89 -24.42 -25.46
CA LYS A 1025 22.33 -24.57 -25.76
C LYS A 1025 22.97 -23.23 -26.10
N ASP A 1026 22.34 -22.46 -26.98
CA ASP A 1026 22.86 -21.16 -27.39
C ASP A 1026 22.79 -20.12 -26.26
N TRP A 1027 21.76 -20.18 -25.41
CA TRP A 1027 21.69 -19.40 -24.18
C TRP A 1027 22.83 -19.72 -23.22
N LEU A 1028 23.10 -21.00 -22.92
CA LEU A 1028 24.20 -21.41 -22.05
C LEU A 1028 25.57 -20.97 -22.61
N LYS A 1029 25.76 -21.07 -23.93
CA LYS A 1029 26.97 -20.54 -24.59
C LYS A 1029 27.12 -19.03 -24.41
N LYS A 1030 26.04 -18.26 -24.55
CA LYS A 1030 26.05 -16.81 -24.30
C LYS A 1030 26.37 -16.50 -22.83
N LEU A 1031 25.74 -17.22 -21.89
CA LEU A 1031 25.98 -17.06 -20.46
C LEU A 1031 27.45 -17.36 -20.09
N ARG A 1032 28.01 -18.46 -20.60
CA ARG A 1032 29.43 -18.83 -20.45
C ARG A 1032 30.35 -17.73 -20.96
N LYS A 1033 30.10 -17.20 -22.16
CA LYS A 1033 30.88 -16.09 -22.73
C LYS A 1033 30.82 -14.85 -21.81
N VAL A 1034 29.64 -14.49 -21.32
CA VAL A 1034 29.45 -13.35 -20.40
C VAL A 1034 30.20 -13.57 -19.08
N CYS A 1035 30.07 -14.74 -18.45
CA CYS A 1035 30.75 -15.04 -17.20
C CYS A 1035 32.28 -14.94 -17.36
N THR A 1036 32.82 -15.52 -18.43
CA THR A 1036 34.25 -15.49 -18.74
C THR A 1036 34.76 -14.07 -18.96
N ALA A 1037 34.07 -13.29 -19.81
CA ALA A 1037 34.47 -11.91 -20.13
C ALA A 1037 34.43 -10.96 -18.92
N ASN A 1038 33.72 -11.35 -17.86
CA ASN A 1038 33.50 -10.51 -16.67
C ASN A 1038 34.15 -11.08 -15.41
N ASP A 1039 34.96 -12.14 -15.52
CA ASP A 1039 35.60 -12.81 -14.39
C ASP A 1039 34.59 -13.27 -13.31
N ILE A 1040 33.46 -13.82 -13.75
CA ILE A 1040 32.40 -14.36 -12.89
C ILE A 1040 32.42 -15.88 -12.98
N VAL A 1041 32.32 -16.58 -11.84
CA VAL A 1041 32.32 -18.05 -11.81
C VAL A 1041 30.99 -18.57 -12.36
N LEU A 1042 31.01 -19.36 -13.44
CA LEU A 1042 29.84 -20.13 -13.86
C LEU A 1042 29.79 -21.46 -13.11
N ILE A 1043 28.70 -21.70 -12.38
CA ILE A 1043 28.46 -22.92 -11.62
C ILE A 1043 27.31 -23.70 -12.25
N PHE A 1044 27.57 -24.92 -12.71
CA PHE A 1044 26.52 -25.84 -13.12
C PHE A 1044 26.08 -26.70 -11.95
N ASP A 1045 24.80 -26.56 -11.59
CA ASP A 1045 24.13 -27.52 -10.73
C ASP A 1045 23.68 -28.73 -11.56
N GLU A 1046 24.52 -29.75 -11.55
CA GLU A 1046 24.33 -31.03 -12.23
C GLU A 1046 23.89 -32.14 -11.27
N VAL A 1047 23.36 -31.79 -10.09
CA VAL A 1047 22.88 -32.76 -9.09
C VAL A 1047 21.74 -33.61 -9.66
N TYR A 1048 21.01 -33.11 -10.66
CA TYR A 1048 19.98 -33.87 -11.38
C TYR A 1048 20.40 -34.30 -12.79
N THR A 1049 21.05 -33.42 -13.54
CA THR A 1049 21.38 -33.64 -14.96
C THR A 1049 22.62 -34.50 -15.17
N GLY A 1050 23.52 -34.52 -14.18
CA GLY A 1050 24.76 -35.29 -14.21
C GLY A 1050 24.47 -36.77 -14.42
N PHE A 1051 25.20 -37.39 -15.36
CA PHE A 1051 25.05 -38.80 -15.74
C PHE A 1051 23.65 -39.21 -16.24
N ARG A 1052 22.75 -38.24 -16.49
CA ARG A 1052 21.37 -38.50 -16.95
C ARG A 1052 21.11 -38.00 -18.36
N LEU A 1053 21.54 -36.78 -18.68
CA LEU A 1053 21.39 -36.23 -20.04
C LEU A 1053 22.39 -36.87 -21.02
N ALA A 1054 23.58 -37.16 -20.52
CA ALA A 1054 24.66 -37.86 -21.19
C ALA A 1054 25.57 -38.52 -20.13
N PRO A 1055 26.46 -39.45 -20.50
CA PRO A 1055 27.44 -40.02 -19.57
C PRO A 1055 28.26 -38.96 -18.82
N GLY A 1056 28.58 -37.84 -19.46
CA GLY A 1056 29.27 -36.67 -18.91
C GLY A 1056 28.35 -35.57 -18.37
N GLY A 1057 27.03 -35.79 -18.32
CA GLY A 1057 26.05 -34.81 -17.85
C GLY A 1057 25.69 -33.73 -18.87
N ALA A 1058 25.17 -32.61 -18.38
CA ALA A 1058 24.73 -31.46 -19.16
C ALA A 1058 25.88 -30.75 -19.87
N GLN A 1059 27.09 -30.75 -19.29
CA GLN A 1059 28.27 -30.19 -19.96
C GLN A 1059 28.55 -30.89 -21.31
N GLU A 1060 28.55 -32.24 -21.33
CA GLU A 1060 28.67 -33.02 -22.57
C GLU A 1060 27.45 -32.78 -23.48
N TYR A 1061 26.24 -32.82 -22.92
CA TYR A 1061 25.00 -32.67 -23.67
C TYR A 1061 24.89 -31.34 -24.45
N TYR A 1062 25.17 -30.23 -23.77
CA TYR A 1062 25.08 -28.88 -24.35
C TYR A 1062 26.41 -28.41 -24.94
N GLY A 1063 27.53 -29.08 -24.68
CA GLY A 1063 28.86 -28.65 -25.10
C GLY A 1063 29.28 -27.33 -24.47
N VAL A 1064 29.01 -27.15 -23.17
CA VAL A 1064 29.35 -25.94 -22.40
C VAL A 1064 30.00 -26.36 -21.09
N ASN A 1065 31.25 -25.93 -20.88
CA ASN A 1065 31.99 -26.22 -19.65
C ASN A 1065 31.80 -25.11 -18.60
N ALA A 1066 31.45 -25.50 -17.38
CA ALA A 1066 31.38 -24.61 -16.22
C ALA A 1066 32.75 -24.48 -15.53
N ASP A 1067 32.88 -23.49 -14.65
CA ASP A 1067 34.08 -23.31 -13.83
C ASP A 1067 34.04 -24.25 -12.60
N LEU A 1068 32.86 -24.35 -11.98
CA LEU A 1068 32.53 -25.31 -10.93
C LEU A 1068 31.30 -26.12 -11.33
N VAL A 1069 31.27 -27.40 -10.93
CA VAL A 1069 30.16 -28.31 -11.19
C VAL A 1069 29.78 -29.03 -9.90
N CYS A 1070 28.48 -29.05 -9.60
CA CYS A 1070 27.91 -29.77 -8.47
C CYS A 1070 27.24 -31.06 -8.95
N TYR A 1071 27.64 -32.22 -8.43
CA TYR A 1071 26.98 -33.51 -8.65
C TYR A 1071 26.34 -34.02 -7.35
N GLY A 1072 25.45 -35.00 -7.49
CA GLY A 1072 24.80 -35.68 -6.38
C GLY A 1072 24.01 -36.89 -6.87
N LYS A 1073 22.97 -37.27 -6.11
CA LYS A 1073 21.99 -38.30 -6.50
C LYS A 1073 22.66 -39.60 -6.98
N THR A 1074 22.60 -39.91 -8.26
CA THR A 1074 23.06 -41.18 -8.85
C THR A 1074 24.54 -41.45 -8.62
N LEU A 1075 25.38 -40.42 -8.51
CA LEU A 1075 26.83 -40.57 -8.47
C LEU A 1075 27.29 -41.43 -7.29
N GLY A 1076 26.61 -41.39 -6.14
CA GLY A 1076 26.92 -42.21 -4.96
C GLY A 1076 26.58 -43.70 -5.11
N GLY A 1077 26.23 -44.18 -6.30
CA GLY A 1077 25.84 -45.58 -6.51
C GLY A 1077 24.60 -45.98 -5.71
N GLY A 1078 23.67 -45.03 -5.51
CA GLY A 1078 22.44 -45.23 -4.74
C GLY A 1078 22.50 -44.77 -3.28
N LEU A 1079 23.68 -44.35 -2.80
CA LEU A 1079 23.89 -43.80 -1.45
C LEU A 1079 23.90 -42.26 -1.43
N PRO A 1080 23.62 -41.63 -0.27
CA PRO A 1080 23.69 -40.17 -0.11
C PRO A 1080 25.07 -39.62 -0.48
N ASN A 1081 25.09 -38.56 -1.29
CA ASN A 1081 26.32 -37.91 -1.74
C ASN A 1081 26.05 -36.49 -2.26
N GLY A 1082 27.12 -35.69 -2.27
CA GLY A 1082 27.27 -34.46 -3.03
C GLY A 1082 28.74 -34.28 -3.41
N VAL A 1083 29.00 -33.76 -4.60
CA VAL A 1083 30.37 -33.56 -5.09
C VAL A 1083 30.50 -32.19 -5.73
N VAL A 1084 31.56 -31.47 -5.42
CA VAL A 1084 31.96 -30.26 -6.16
C VAL A 1084 33.26 -30.55 -6.88
N CYS A 1085 33.28 -30.33 -8.20
CA CYS A 1085 34.51 -30.40 -9.00
C CYS A 1085 34.71 -29.08 -9.74
N GLY A 1086 35.97 -28.65 -9.86
CA GLY A 1086 36.28 -27.43 -10.58
C GLY A 1086 37.77 -27.14 -10.67
N ASP A 1087 38.10 -25.99 -11.26
CA ASP A 1087 39.49 -25.56 -11.45
C ASP A 1087 40.19 -25.35 -10.10
N ARG A 1088 41.46 -25.78 -9.99
CA ARG A 1088 42.26 -25.74 -8.75
C ARG A 1088 42.24 -24.37 -8.05
N ASN A 1089 42.35 -23.29 -8.81
CA ASN A 1089 42.34 -21.92 -8.27
C ASN A 1089 40.99 -21.52 -7.63
N LEU A 1090 39.88 -22.14 -8.03
CA LEU A 1090 38.55 -21.91 -7.46
C LEU A 1090 38.21 -22.91 -6.36
N MET A 1091 38.88 -24.06 -6.32
CA MET A 1091 38.72 -25.08 -5.28
C MET A 1091 39.56 -24.79 -4.03
N SER A 1092 40.56 -23.90 -4.13
CA SER A 1092 41.35 -23.45 -2.98
C SER A 1092 40.49 -22.88 -1.86
N ARG A 1093 40.80 -23.30 -0.63
CA ARG A 1093 40.09 -22.94 0.61
C ARG A 1093 40.88 -22.03 1.55
N CYS A 1094 42.11 -21.71 1.23
CA CYS A 1094 42.99 -20.89 2.04
C CYS A 1094 43.70 -19.87 1.15
N ASP A 1095 43.81 -18.63 1.65
CA ASP A 1095 44.58 -17.60 0.97
C ASP A 1095 46.05 -17.74 1.43
N PRO A 1096 47.00 -18.10 0.54
CA PRO A 1096 48.38 -18.34 0.93
C PRO A 1096 49.06 -17.07 1.48
N LYS A 1097 48.54 -15.88 1.14
CA LYS A 1097 49.05 -14.61 1.66
C LYS A 1097 48.32 -14.14 2.93
N LYS A 1098 47.19 -14.76 3.28
CA LYS A 1098 46.34 -14.38 4.42
C LYS A 1098 45.86 -15.66 5.12
N PRO A 1099 46.68 -16.28 5.97
CA PRO A 1099 46.44 -17.63 6.49
C PRO A 1099 45.12 -17.80 7.27
N LEU A 1100 44.62 -16.73 7.91
CA LEU A 1100 43.33 -16.76 8.61
C LEU A 1100 42.11 -16.59 7.69
N ARG A 1101 42.31 -16.25 6.42
CA ARG A 1101 41.25 -16.11 5.44
C ARG A 1101 40.99 -17.48 4.82
N VAL A 1102 40.01 -18.19 5.37
CA VAL A 1102 39.66 -19.56 4.98
C VAL A 1102 38.20 -19.71 4.54
N ALA A 1103 37.95 -20.57 3.55
CA ALA A 1103 36.64 -21.09 3.22
C ALA A 1103 36.38 -22.36 4.02
N TYR A 1104 35.87 -22.20 5.24
CA TYR A 1104 35.66 -23.32 6.15
C TYR A 1104 34.52 -24.22 5.68
N VAL A 1105 34.84 -25.43 5.24
CA VAL A 1105 33.90 -26.47 4.78
C VAL A 1105 34.42 -27.83 5.22
N ILE A 1106 33.71 -28.48 6.13
CA ILE A 1106 34.04 -29.80 6.70
C ILE A 1106 32.74 -30.61 6.81
N GLY A 1107 32.82 -31.93 6.68
CA GLY A 1107 31.70 -32.84 6.90
C GLY A 1107 32.16 -34.18 7.49
N THR A 1108 31.46 -34.67 8.51
CA THR A 1108 31.81 -35.91 9.23
C THR A 1108 31.83 -37.13 8.33
N PHE A 1109 30.88 -37.21 7.40
CA PHE A 1109 30.72 -38.32 6.45
C PHE A 1109 31.27 -38.00 5.05
N SER A 1110 31.98 -36.87 4.89
CA SER A 1110 32.64 -36.54 3.64
C SER A 1110 33.62 -37.65 3.26
N ALA A 1111 33.58 -38.08 2.00
CA ALA A 1111 34.45 -39.14 1.48
C ALA A 1111 34.29 -40.50 2.22
N HIS A 1112 33.09 -40.82 2.72
CA HIS A 1112 32.80 -42.09 3.38
C HIS A 1112 33.20 -43.30 2.50
N PRO A 1113 34.01 -44.26 2.99
CA PRO A 1113 34.55 -45.36 2.18
C PRO A 1113 33.50 -46.18 1.42
N LEU A 1114 32.38 -46.55 2.07
CA LEU A 1114 31.28 -47.27 1.42
C LEU A 1114 30.63 -46.47 0.29
N VAL A 1115 30.41 -45.17 0.48
CA VAL A 1115 29.82 -44.31 -0.55
C VAL A 1115 30.78 -44.20 -1.73
N LEU A 1116 32.08 -44.02 -1.48
CA LEU A 1116 33.09 -43.96 -2.52
C LEU A 1116 33.22 -45.30 -3.27
N ALA A 1117 33.14 -46.44 -2.59
CA ALA A 1117 33.20 -47.74 -3.24
C ALA A 1117 31.99 -47.99 -4.15
N CYS A 1118 30.78 -47.66 -3.71
CA CYS A 1118 29.57 -47.72 -4.55
C CYS A 1118 29.63 -46.73 -5.72
N MET A 1119 30.16 -45.52 -5.48
CA MET A 1119 30.41 -44.51 -6.52
C MET A 1119 31.41 -45.00 -7.57
N ASN A 1120 32.46 -45.69 -7.15
CA ASN A 1120 33.46 -46.27 -8.03
C ASN A 1120 32.84 -47.28 -8.99
N GLU A 1121 32.02 -48.21 -8.47
CA GLU A 1121 31.28 -49.18 -9.28
C GLU A 1121 30.34 -48.50 -10.30
N PHE A 1122 29.64 -47.45 -9.88
CA PHE A 1122 28.78 -46.67 -10.76
C PHE A 1122 29.59 -45.97 -11.88
N LEU A 1123 30.71 -45.34 -11.55
CA LEU A 1123 31.57 -44.64 -12.51
C LEU A 1123 32.16 -45.59 -13.54
N HIS A 1124 32.61 -46.78 -13.13
CA HIS A 1124 33.07 -47.83 -14.06
C HIS A 1124 31.97 -48.27 -15.03
N TRP A 1125 30.77 -48.53 -14.51
CA TRP A 1125 29.63 -48.87 -15.35
C TRP A 1125 29.28 -47.73 -16.32
N ASN A 1126 29.30 -46.47 -15.87
CA ASN A 1126 29.03 -45.31 -16.73
C ASN A 1126 30.05 -45.18 -17.86
N LYS A 1127 31.34 -45.43 -17.57
CA LYS A 1127 32.44 -45.38 -18.54
C LYS A 1127 32.37 -46.50 -19.58
N THR A 1128 31.87 -47.68 -19.20
CA THR A 1128 31.87 -48.88 -20.06
C THR A 1128 30.55 -49.07 -20.80
N GLU A 1129 29.43 -49.14 -20.08
CA GLU A 1129 28.10 -49.47 -20.62
C GLU A 1129 27.19 -48.24 -20.76
N GLY A 1130 27.46 -47.18 -19.99
CA GLY A 1130 26.60 -46.00 -19.88
C GLY A 1130 26.31 -45.31 -21.22
N LYS A 1131 27.29 -45.20 -22.11
CA LYS A 1131 27.13 -44.55 -23.43
C LYS A 1131 26.10 -45.27 -24.31
N ALA A 1132 26.17 -46.59 -24.39
CA ALA A 1132 25.22 -47.40 -25.16
C ALA A 1132 23.81 -47.32 -24.54
N ALA A 1133 23.71 -47.35 -23.21
CA ALA A 1133 22.44 -47.24 -22.48
C ALA A 1133 21.74 -45.90 -22.72
N HIS A 1134 22.48 -44.78 -22.72
CA HIS A 1134 21.94 -43.44 -23.03
C HIS A 1134 21.45 -43.33 -24.49
N ALA A 1135 22.18 -43.89 -25.45
CA ALA A 1135 21.77 -43.88 -26.86
C ALA A 1135 20.47 -44.68 -27.06
N LYS A 1136 20.38 -45.86 -26.44
CA LYS A 1136 19.18 -46.71 -26.48
C LYS A 1136 17.96 -46.00 -25.90
N ILE A 1137 18.05 -45.47 -24.67
CA ILE A 1137 16.88 -44.85 -24.03
C ILE A 1137 16.38 -43.64 -24.82
N ARG A 1138 17.29 -42.84 -25.40
CA ARG A 1138 16.93 -41.63 -26.15
C ARG A 1138 16.08 -41.98 -27.37
N SER A 1139 16.41 -43.07 -28.06
CA SER A 1139 15.62 -43.59 -29.17
C SER A 1139 14.24 -44.07 -28.69
N LEU A 1140 14.20 -44.84 -27.60
CA LEU A 1140 12.94 -45.38 -27.04
C LEU A 1140 12.00 -44.28 -26.55
N VAL A 1141 12.51 -43.28 -25.81
CA VAL A 1141 11.70 -42.17 -25.30
C VAL A 1141 11.18 -41.30 -26.44
N LYS A 1142 12.00 -41.05 -27.49
CA LYS A 1142 11.54 -40.32 -28.67
C LYS A 1142 10.36 -41.03 -29.33
N LYS A 1143 10.46 -42.35 -29.53
CA LYS A 1143 9.37 -43.18 -30.07
C LYS A 1143 8.14 -43.14 -29.14
N PHE A 1144 8.33 -43.35 -27.84
CA PHE A 1144 7.26 -43.27 -26.84
C PHE A 1144 6.49 -41.95 -26.89
N CYS A 1145 7.18 -40.81 -26.98
CA CYS A 1145 6.50 -39.52 -27.07
C CYS A 1145 5.70 -39.34 -28.37
N ILE A 1146 6.19 -39.84 -29.50
CA ILE A 1146 5.44 -39.80 -30.78
C ILE A 1146 4.19 -40.67 -30.66
N ASP A 1147 4.37 -41.92 -30.25
CA ASP A 1147 3.34 -42.93 -30.11
C ASP A 1147 2.22 -42.50 -29.14
N VAL A 1148 2.59 -42.00 -27.95
CA VAL A 1148 1.62 -41.51 -26.95
C VAL A 1148 0.87 -40.30 -27.47
N ASN A 1149 1.56 -39.34 -28.10
CA ASN A 1149 0.89 -38.14 -28.59
C ASN A 1149 -0.11 -38.45 -29.71
N GLN A 1150 0.24 -39.38 -30.62
CA GLN A 1150 -0.68 -39.86 -31.63
C GLN A 1150 -1.90 -40.55 -31.01
N ASP A 1151 -1.70 -41.43 -30.01
CA ASP A 1151 -2.80 -42.09 -29.30
C ASP A 1151 -3.77 -41.12 -28.63
N MET A 1152 -3.24 -40.05 -28.03
CA MET A 1152 -4.07 -39.04 -27.37
C MET A 1152 -4.86 -38.22 -28.40
N GLU A 1153 -4.25 -37.89 -29.54
CA GLU A 1153 -4.90 -37.16 -30.63
C GLU A 1153 -6.01 -38.00 -31.29
N ASP A 1154 -5.72 -39.26 -31.63
CA ASP A 1154 -6.69 -40.18 -32.24
C ASP A 1154 -7.91 -40.44 -31.34
N ALA A 1155 -7.74 -40.33 -30.02
CA ALA A 1155 -8.80 -40.54 -29.02
C ALA A 1155 -9.44 -39.24 -28.49
N ASP A 1156 -9.10 -38.06 -29.05
CA ASP A 1156 -9.50 -36.71 -28.57
C ASP A 1156 -9.24 -36.48 -27.05
N LEU A 1157 -8.15 -37.06 -26.53
CA LEU A 1157 -7.75 -36.91 -25.14
C LEU A 1157 -6.91 -35.63 -24.96
N PRO A 1158 -7.16 -34.81 -23.92
CA PRO A 1158 -6.54 -33.50 -23.77
C PRO A 1158 -5.10 -33.55 -23.22
N LEU A 1159 -4.34 -34.61 -23.49
CA LEU A 1159 -3.01 -34.89 -22.94
C LEU A 1159 -1.96 -34.91 -24.05
N ARG A 1160 -0.79 -34.35 -23.76
CA ARG A 1160 0.42 -34.50 -24.58
C ARG A 1160 1.62 -34.79 -23.68
N VAL A 1161 2.63 -35.48 -24.18
CA VAL A 1161 3.88 -35.73 -23.48
C VAL A 1161 5.07 -35.15 -24.23
N THR A 1162 6.08 -34.75 -23.47
CA THR A 1162 7.37 -34.26 -23.99
C THR A 1162 8.51 -34.64 -23.06
N ALA A 1163 9.73 -34.74 -23.58
CA ALA A 1163 10.88 -35.28 -22.86
C ALA A 1163 12.21 -34.64 -23.25
N TYR A 1164 13.11 -34.50 -22.28
CA TYR A 1164 14.56 -34.31 -22.48
C TYR A 1164 15.27 -35.60 -22.11
N THR A 1165 15.74 -36.34 -23.11
CA THR A 1165 16.41 -37.65 -22.94
C THR A 1165 15.51 -38.66 -22.21
N SER A 1166 15.74 -38.90 -20.92
CA SER A 1166 14.98 -39.82 -20.06
C SER A 1166 14.02 -39.11 -19.09
N VAL A 1167 14.07 -37.77 -19.02
CA VAL A 1167 13.20 -36.94 -18.17
C VAL A 1167 12.01 -36.47 -19.00
N TRP A 1168 10.79 -36.66 -18.52
CA TRP A 1168 9.59 -36.31 -19.28
C TRP A 1168 8.48 -35.72 -18.41
N THR A 1169 7.51 -35.07 -19.05
CA THR A 1169 6.33 -34.47 -18.41
C THR A 1169 5.09 -34.68 -19.24
N MET A 1170 3.95 -34.62 -18.55
CA MET A 1170 2.63 -34.53 -19.13
C MET A 1170 2.20 -33.06 -19.21
N LEU A 1171 1.64 -32.66 -20.35
CA LEU A 1171 1.09 -31.36 -20.69
C LEU A 1171 -0.38 -31.52 -21.08
N PHE A 1172 -1.19 -30.49 -20.84
CA PHE A 1172 -2.62 -30.54 -21.13
C PHE A 1172 -2.99 -29.53 -22.23
N GLN A 1173 -3.66 -30.01 -23.27
CA GLN A 1173 -3.99 -29.19 -24.45
C GLN A 1173 -5.26 -28.35 -24.25
N LYS A 1174 -6.16 -28.79 -23.37
CA LYS A 1174 -7.40 -28.10 -23.03
C LYS A 1174 -7.32 -27.61 -21.56
N PRO A 1175 -7.83 -26.40 -21.23
CA PRO A 1175 -7.90 -25.96 -19.85
C PRO A 1175 -8.83 -26.85 -19.01
N GLY A 1176 -8.42 -27.18 -17.78
CA GLY A 1176 -9.21 -28.05 -16.89
C GLY A 1176 -8.86 -27.87 -15.41
N ARG A 1177 -9.89 -27.90 -14.55
CA ARG A 1177 -9.76 -27.74 -13.08
C ARG A 1177 -9.32 -29.02 -12.36
N TYR A 1178 -9.41 -30.17 -13.06
CA TYR A 1178 -9.26 -31.52 -12.49
C TYR A 1178 -8.06 -32.31 -13.02
N HIS A 1179 -7.18 -31.69 -13.82
CA HIS A 1179 -6.00 -32.38 -14.39
C HIS A 1179 -5.11 -33.07 -13.35
N TRP A 1180 -5.03 -32.50 -12.14
CA TRP A 1180 -4.27 -33.07 -11.02
C TRP A 1180 -4.81 -34.42 -10.51
N LEU A 1181 -6.05 -34.82 -10.85
CA LEU A 1181 -6.61 -36.13 -10.50
C LEU A 1181 -5.96 -37.29 -11.28
N LEU A 1182 -5.34 -37.01 -12.43
CA LEU A 1182 -4.76 -38.04 -13.30
C LEU A 1182 -3.74 -38.93 -12.57
N GLN A 1183 -2.98 -38.37 -11.62
CA GLN A 1183 -2.01 -39.14 -10.83
C GLN A 1183 -2.65 -40.32 -10.09
N TYR A 1184 -3.92 -40.20 -9.66
CA TYR A 1184 -4.62 -41.26 -8.94
C TYR A 1184 -5.15 -42.34 -9.87
N TYR A 1185 -5.59 -41.97 -11.07
CA TYR A 1185 -5.96 -42.94 -12.11
C TYR A 1185 -4.74 -43.70 -12.60
N LEU A 1186 -3.60 -43.04 -12.77
CA LEU A 1186 -2.34 -43.71 -13.11
C LEU A 1186 -1.92 -44.71 -12.03
N LYS A 1187 -2.04 -44.33 -10.75
CA LYS A 1187 -1.77 -45.23 -9.63
C LYS A 1187 -2.73 -46.42 -9.60
N GLU A 1188 -4.01 -46.21 -9.90
CA GLU A 1188 -5.01 -47.27 -10.06
C GLU A 1188 -4.63 -48.27 -11.17
N GLN A 1189 -3.95 -47.80 -12.24
CA GLN A 1189 -3.41 -48.64 -13.32
C GLN A 1189 -2.05 -49.27 -12.98
N GLY A 1190 -1.53 -49.08 -11.77
CA GLY A 1190 -0.26 -49.64 -11.31
C GLY A 1190 0.96 -48.83 -11.73
N ILE A 1191 0.83 -47.52 -11.94
CA ILE A 1191 1.95 -46.61 -12.21
C ILE A 1191 2.27 -45.81 -10.95
N ASN A 1192 3.52 -45.84 -10.50
CA ASN A 1192 3.99 -45.05 -9.36
C ASN A 1192 4.56 -43.69 -9.78
N LEU A 1193 4.14 -42.62 -9.10
CA LEU A 1193 4.57 -41.25 -9.36
C LEU A 1193 5.27 -40.64 -8.14
N SER A 1194 6.14 -39.68 -8.41
CA SER A 1194 6.81 -38.89 -7.37
C SER A 1194 5.85 -37.90 -6.69
N TRP A 1195 6.33 -37.19 -5.65
CA TRP A 1195 5.51 -36.17 -4.97
C TRP A 1195 5.17 -34.95 -5.81
N VAL A 1196 5.88 -34.71 -6.92
CA VAL A 1196 5.52 -33.64 -7.86
C VAL A 1196 4.43 -34.07 -8.86
N GLY A 1197 3.92 -35.31 -8.76
CA GLY A 1197 2.81 -35.80 -9.56
C GLY A 1197 3.18 -35.98 -11.03
N THR A 1198 2.32 -35.53 -11.93
CA THR A 1198 2.47 -35.69 -13.39
C THR A 1198 3.46 -34.70 -14.05
N GLY A 1199 4.05 -33.80 -13.25
CA GLY A 1199 4.91 -32.73 -13.78
C GLY A 1199 6.35 -33.13 -14.06
N ARG A 1200 6.91 -34.13 -13.37
CA ARG A 1200 8.27 -34.61 -13.68
C ARG A 1200 8.40 -36.10 -13.43
N LEU A 1201 8.70 -36.81 -14.50
CA LEU A 1201 8.75 -38.27 -14.58
C LEU A 1201 10.07 -38.69 -15.22
N ASN A 1202 10.50 -39.91 -14.94
CA ASN A 1202 11.77 -40.45 -15.38
C ASN A 1202 11.63 -41.88 -15.87
N PHE A 1203 12.32 -42.18 -16.96
CA PHE A 1203 12.69 -43.55 -17.28
C PHE A 1203 14.12 -43.81 -16.81
N SER A 1204 14.36 -44.98 -16.22
CA SER A 1204 15.73 -45.48 -16.06
C SER A 1204 16.22 -46.07 -17.39
N LEU A 1205 17.53 -46.15 -17.55
CA LEU A 1205 18.17 -46.54 -18.81
C LEU A 1205 17.96 -48.03 -19.16
N ASP A 1206 17.49 -48.84 -18.20
CA ASP A 1206 17.18 -50.26 -18.36
C ASP A 1206 15.74 -50.54 -18.85
N PHE A 1207 14.93 -49.50 -19.09
CA PHE A 1207 13.62 -49.65 -19.74
C PHE A 1207 13.76 -50.25 -21.15
N THR A 1208 12.86 -51.18 -21.48
CA THR A 1208 12.75 -51.80 -22.81
C THR A 1208 11.57 -51.22 -23.59
N ASP A 1209 11.50 -51.49 -24.89
CA ASP A 1209 10.35 -51.10 -25.72
C ASP A 1209 9.04 -51.68 -25.17
N LYS A 1210 9.06 -52.95 -24.70
CA LYS A 1210 7.90 -53.58 -24.05
C LYS A 1210 7.45 -52.82 -22.80
N ASP A 1211 8.40 -52.41 -21.95
CA ASP A 1211 8.11 -51.64 -20.73
C ASP A 1211 7.48 -50.28 -21.09
N MET A 1212 7.99 -49.61 -22.14
CA MET A 1212 7.44 -48.34 -22.64
C MET A 1212 6.02 -48.51 -23.20
N GLN A 1213 5.74 -49.59 -23.94
CA GLN A 1213 4.40 -49.87 -24.47
C GLN A 1213 3.40 -50.19 -23.35
N ASP A 1214 3.82 -50.85 -22.26
CA ASP A 1214 2.95 -51.07 -21.09
C ASP A 1214 2.59 -49.75 -20.40
N VAL A 1215 3.56 -48.84 -20.23
CA VAL A 1215 3.30 -47.48 -19.72
C VAL A 1215 2.35 -46.71 -20.63
N ARG A 1216 2.55 -46.75 -21.96
CA ARG A 1216 1.66 -46.12 -22.96
C ARG A 1216 0.22 -46.63 -22.83
N LYS A 1217 0.04 -47.96 -22.77
CA LYS A 1217 -1.29 -48.58 -22.64
C LYS A 1217 -1.99 -48.15 -21.35
N LYS A 1218 -1.30 -48.25 -20.20
CA LYS A 1218 -1.85 -47.87 -18.89
C LYS A 1218 -2.17 -46.38 -18.81
N LEU A 1219 -1.34 -45.53 -19.44
CA LEU A 1219 -1.60 -44.09 -19.55
C LEU A 1219 -2.88 -43.81 -20.33
N LYS A 1220 -3.04 -44.44 -21.51
CA LYS A 1220 -4.25 -44.28 -22.33
C LYS A 1220 -5.52 -44.70 -21.58
N VAL A 1221 -5.50 -45.87 -20.93
CA VAL A 1221 -6.64 -46.35 -20.12
C VAL A 1221 -6.99 -45.39 -18.98
N ALA A 1222 -5.99 -44.84 -18.28
CA ALA A 1222 -6.23 -43.86 -17.23
C ALA A 1222 -6.91 -42.58 -17.77
N CYS A 1223 -6.46 -42.11 -18.94
CA CYS A 1223 -7.03 -40.95 -19.61
C CYS A 1223 -8.47 -41.19 -20.09
N GLU A 1224 -8.74 -42.31 -20.76
CA GLU A 1224 -10.09 -42.71 -21.20
C GLU A 1224 -11.04 -42.78 -20.01
N LYS A 1225 -10.59 -43.38 -18.90
CA LYS A 1225 -11.39 -43.47 -17.68
C LYS A 1225 -11.73 -42.09 -17.09
N MET A 1226 -10.83 -41.11 -17.19
CA MET A 1226 -11.13 -39.74 -16.74
C MET A 1226 -12.19 -39.04 -17.60
N VAL A 1227 -12.21 -39.30 -18.91
CA VAL A 1227 -13.29 -38.85 -19.81
C VAL A 1227 -14.61 -39.53 -19.46
N GLU A 1228 -14.58 -40.86 -19.33
CA GLU A 1228 -15.75 -41.65 -18.94
C GLU A 1228 -16.33 -41.17 -17.61
N ASP A 1229 -15.49 -40.87 -16.62
CA ASP A 1229 -15.91 -40.42 -15.29
C ASP A 1229 -16.30 -38.92 -15.25
N GLY A 1230 -16.23 -38.22 -16.39
CA GLY A 1230 -16.71 -36.84 -16.57
C GLY A 1230 -15.75 -35.75 -16.11
N TRP A 1231 -14.49 -36.08 -15.79
CA TRP A 1231 -13.49 -35.09 -15.34
C TRP A 1231 -12.98 -34.19 -16.47
N TRP A 1232 -13.04 -34.68 -17.72
CA TRP A 1232 -12.69 -33.94 -18.94
C TRP A 1232 -13.91 -33.80 -19.87
N HIS A 1233 -14.92 -33.02 -19.45
CA HIS A 1233 -16.17 -32.80 -20.20
C HIS A 1233 -16.22 -31.41 -20.88
N ASN A 1234 -16.83 -31.32 -22.07
CA ASN A 1234 -16.68 -30.20 -23.02
C ASN A 1234 -17.89 -29.22 -23.13
N GLU A 1235 -18.89 -29.26 -22.25
CA GLU A 1235 -20.14 -28.48 -22.42
C GLU A 1235 -19.96 -26.96 -22.54
N LYS A 1236 -18.98 -26.39 -21.82
CA LYS A 1236 -18.55 -24.99 -21.97
C LYS A 1236 -17.03 -24.97 -21.79
N THR A 1237 -16.27 -24.87 -22.88
CA THR A 1237 -14.81 -24.72 -22.79
C THR A 1237 -14.47 -23.47 -21.97
N SER A 1238 -14.07 -23.69 -20.72
CA SER A 1238 -13.48 -22.65 -19.89
C SER A 1238 -12.17 -22.21 -20.54
N SER A 1239 -12.06 -20.95 -20.94
CA SER A 1239 -10.79 -20.42 -21.45
C SER A 1239 -9.73 -20.44 -20.34
N GLY A 1240 -8.45 -20.49 -20.70
CA GLY A 1240 -7.38 -20.38 -19.69
C GLY A 1240 -7.48 -19.09 -18.86
N ILE A 1241 -8.10 -18.05 -19.41
CA ILE A 1241 -8.41 -16.78 -18.73
C ILE A 1241 -9.53 -16.99 -17.70
N SER A 1242 -10.60 -17.71 -18.03
CA SER A 1242 -11.71 -17.94 -17.10
C SER A 1242 -11.27 -18.76 -15.87
N ILE A 1243 -10.40 -19.76 -16.05
CA ILE A 1243 -9.82 -20.53 -14.94
C ILE A 1243 -8.97 -19.65 -14.03
N LYS A 1244 -8.12 -18.78 -14.60
CA LYS A 1244 -7.30 -17.83 -13.82
C LYS A 1244 -8.15 -16.81 -13.07
N MET A 1245 -9.21 -16.30 -13.69
CA MET A 1245 -10.16 -15.40 -13.05
C MET A 1245 -10.95 -16.09 -11.93
N ALA A 1246 -11.39 -17.35 -12.13
CA ALA A 1246 -12.05 -18.15 -11.11
C ALA A 1246 -11.12 -18.37 -9.90
N LEU A 1247 -9.86 -18.75 -10.14
CA LEU A 1247 -8.84 -18.84 -9.10
C LEU A 1247 -8.64 -17.52 -8.36
N ALA A 1248 -8.52 -16.40 -9.08
CA ALA A 1248 -8.37 -15.09 -8.46
C ALA A 1248 -9.58 -14.76 -7.58
N LYS A 1249 -10.80 -15.01 -8.05
CA LYS A 1249 -12.04 -14.85 -7.27
C LYS A 1249 -12.06 -15.75 -6.04
N GLU A 1250 -11.63 -17.01 -6.16
CA GLU A 1250 -11.52 -17.95 -5.04
C GLU A 1250 -10.49 -17.48 -3.99
N PHE A 1251 -9.33 -16.99 -4.43
CA PHE A 1251 -8.32 -16.44 -3.53
C PHE A 1251 -8.80 -15.16 -2.84
N ILE A 1252 -9.44 -14.25 -3.59
CA ILE A 1252 -10.03 -13.03 -3.03
C ILE A 1252 -11.14 -13.39 -2.04
N TRP A 1253 -12.02 -14.34 -2.39
CA TRP A 1253 -13.07 -14.84 -1.51
C TRP A 1253 -12.50 -15.45 -0.24
N ALA A 1254 -11.49 -16.32 -0.35
CA ALA A 1254 -10.83 -16.93 0.79
C ALA A 1254 -10.19 -15.86 1.70
N PHE A 1255 -9.51 -14.88 1.11
CA PHE A 1255 -8.91 -13.75 1.83
C PHE A 1255 -9.96 -12.91 2.58
N ILE A 1256 -11.07 -12.57 1.91
CA ILE A 1256 -12.20 -11.82 2.49
C ILE A 1256 -12.88 -12.64 3.61
N CYS A 1257 -13.03 -13.95 3.44
CA CYS A 1257 -13.71 -14.83 4.40
C CYS A 1257 -12.83 -15.31 5.56
N SER A 1258 -11.51 -15.13 5.49
CA SER A 1258 -10.57 -15.57 6.53
C SER A 1258 -10.83 -15.00 7.92
N PRO A 1259 -11.18 -13.70 8.09
CA PRO A 1259 -11.48 -13.14 9.41
C PRO A 1259 -12.78 -13.71 10.03
N PHE A 1260 -13.61 -14.40 9.23
CA PHE A 1260 -14.89 -14.96 9.67
C PHE A 1260 -14.85 -16.49 9.93
N ARG A 1261 -13.69 -17.14 9.72
CA ARG A 1261 -13.53 -18.60 9.88
C ARG A 1261 -12.65 -19.02 11.05
N SER A 1262 -12.10 -18.08 11.81
CA SER A 1262 -11.35 -18.34 13.04
C SER A 1262 -12.22 -18.28 14.30
N SER A 1263 -13.53 -18.49 14.17
CA SER A 1263 -14.46 -18.79 15.27
C SER A 1263 -14.74 -20.28 15.33
#